data_AF-A0A9E2ZYV9-F1
#
_entry.id   AF-A0A9E2ZYV9-F1
#
_cell.length_a   1.000
_cell.length_b   1.000
_cell.length_c   1.000
_cell.angle_alpha   90.00
_cell.angle_beta   90.00
_cell.angle_gamma   90.00
#
_symmetry.space_group_name_H-M   'P 1'
#
loop_
_entity.id
_entity.type
_entity.pdbx_description
1 polymer ?
#
loop_
_entity_poly.entity_id
_entity_poly.type
_entity_poly.pdbx_seq_one_letter_code
_entity_poly.pdbx_strand_id
1 'polypeptide(L)'
;MTAADAVVVGGGTVGAWCAYFLRRSGLARVVLIEKGLLGQGASSRAAGIVRLQGGTPEAVRLAQWSRRFYLGQRDEFGTDSGFTEQGYLLPCFAEAEVAAARERMAMQSALGVPVRWLGPDEADAANPALAPGQTLGGTFCALDGYISPPRNVTAYTVALLRAGVEIAEHVAFRGLAADGVQTSRGRIAAGLVVLTGGPALAAVGRLAGIRIPAGGARHQVAVTERHPGLDPSRLPMVFDVVAGLYWRPEEGGLLFGMSNPDEPPGGNREIDADYLAKMRARLARLVPVTAGLGLRRVWAATIDYTPDHLPIIGRAPGLDHVTVASAGGAGMMWGPAVARAAADVALAGASQVLDVAPLGLDRFDDAGRSRLAADPVALPFPERVDARLPEGPVTGVRPGSGRAAASGGAELAGAVRGSVVVRVLVLAAGRDHLRVPVARGHQLDLEVAHDLRPLNGDQRAERRGHQETDKPARHRVFLPIDGLTWHLPRPRPLTPAQEYVKISQQRSSPGELTGRRPRKRAEGTEGRMLPTQRRQAILTEVREASAVSAEHLARRFGVSLETIRRDLRGLRDMGLLERVYGGALSVRSSEGSFTARTTLHRERKQAIARLAVTLIAPDATIVIDVGTTALEVARALPASFRGKVLTNSVPAAMELAARDDIELLLAGGQVRPGDAACSGAHAEAFFGSCYADMAFLGSGGVHAGAGLTDYHLAEVSTRRTIIAHAAASYVLADSSKLGTIAVHRVCPLDRVTALLTDHLAGAEAVDALTGAGCTVLAAPPPRALPCPPVDRSDVRGRSGHDQPSSRGRAAG
;
A
#
# COMPACT_ATOMS: atom_id res chain seq x y z
N MET A 1 19.12 -6.76 25.81
CA MET A 1 18.61 -7.06 24.46
C MET A 1 19.77 -7.56 23.64
N THR A 2 19.63 -8.70 22.96
CA THR A 2 20.64 -9.19 22.01
C THR A 2 20.81 -8.19 20.87
N ALA A 3 22.01 -8.06 20.29
CA ALA A 3 22.23 -7.21 19.11
C ALA A 3 21.45 -7.77 17.91
N ALA A 4 21.10 -6.91 16.95
CA ALA A 4 20.62 -7.38 15.65
C ALA A 4 21.82 -7.69 14.76
N ASP A 5 21.68 -8.64 13.84
CA ASP A 5 22.72 -8.87 12.83
C ASP A 5 22.67 -7.75 11.79
N ALA A 6 21.46 -7.33 11.41
CA ALA A 6 21.25 -6.21 10.49
C ALA A 6 20.03 -5.36 10.88
N VAL A 7 20.13 -4.05 10.61
CA VAL A 7 19.01 -3.12 10.62
C VAL A 7 18.78 -2.55 9.22
N VAL A 8 17.56 -2.62 8.73
CA VAL A 8 17.15 -1.98 7.46
C VAL A 8 16.27 -0.77 7.76
N VAL A 9 16.67 0.40 7.26
CA VAL A 9 15.95 1.66 7.44
C VAL A 9 15.03 1.89 6.25
N GLY A 10 13.72 1.97 6.51
CA GLY A 10 12.69 2.23 5.50
C GLY A 10 11.93 0.96 5.09
N GLY A 11 10.60 1.03 5.18
CA GLY A 11 9.67 -0.07 4.90
C GLY A 11 9.00 0.01 3.53
N GLY A 12 9.63 0.65 2.54
CA GLY A 12 9.18 0.60 1.14
C GLY A 12 9.70 -0.65 0.43
N THR A 13 9.36 -0.81 -0.85
CA THR A 13 9.71 -1.97 -1.71
C THR A 13 11.18 -2.38 -1.57
N VAL A 14 12.12 -1.44 -1.67
CA VAL A 14 13.56 -1.74 -1.59
C VAL A 14 13.95 -2.26 -0.19
N GLY A 15 13.59 -1.54 0.87
CA GLY A 15 13.94 -1.93 2.23
C GLY A 15 13.25 -3.21 2.70
N ALA A 16 11.97 -3.39 2.35
CA ALA A 16 11.21 -4.59 2.66
C ALA A 16 11.83 -5.85 2.01
N TRP A 17 12.09 -5.82 0.70
CA TRP A 17 12.75 -6.95 0.04
C TRP A 17 14.19 -7.14 0.51
N CYS A 18 14.91 -6.08 0.87
CA CYS A 18 16.29 -6.17 1.34
C CYS A 18 16.36 -6.89 2.70
N ALA A 19 15.48 -6.52 3.64
CA ALA A 19 15.39 -7.20 4.93
C ALA A 19 15.00 -8.68 4.77
N TYR A 20 14.10 -8.99 3.84
CA TYR A 20 13.78 -10.36 3.47
C TYR A 20 15.00 -11.14 2.96
N PHE A 21 15.76 -10.58 2.00
CA PHE A 21 16.94 -11.25 1.45
C PHE A 21 18.05 -11.43 2.48
N LEU A 22 18.32 -10.42 3.31
CA LEU A 22 19.28 -10.54 4.42
C LEU A 22 18.91 -11.69 5.37
N ARG A 23 17.62 -11.83 5.69
CA ARG A 23 17.13 -12.92 6.55
C ARG A 23 17.26 -14.28 5.87
N ARG A 24 16.99 -14.37 4.56
CA ARG A 24 17.14 -15.61 3.76
C ARG A 24 18.60 -16.00 3.54
N SER A 25 19.52 -15.05 3.57
CA SER A 25 20.96 -15.28 3.48
C SER A 25 21.58 -15.75 4.80
N GLY A 26 20.78 -16.11 5.80
CA GLY A 26 21.23 -16.80 7.01
C GLY A 26 21.42 -15.92 8.25
N LEU A 27 21.19 -14.61 8.17
CA LEU A 27 21.17 -13.77 9.36
C LEU A 27 20.04 -14.22 10.30
N ALA A 28 20.34 -14.35 11.59
CA ALA A 28 19.39 -14.86 12.58
C ALA A 28 18.36 -13.78 12.95
N ARG A 29 18.82 -12.53 13.10
CA ARG A 29 18.00 -11.41 13.57
C ARG A 29 18.17 -10.17 12.68
N VAL A 30 17.18 -9.95 11.83
CA VAL A 30 17.06 -8.76 10.97
C VAL A 30 15.93 -7.88 11.47
N VAL A 31 16.19 -6.59 11.68
CA VAL A 31 15.19 -5.61 12.13
C VAL A 31 14.94 -4.58 11.02
N LEU A 32 13.71 -4.50 10.52
CA LEU A 32 13.29 -3.42 9.63
C LEU A 32 12.63 -2.31 10.45
N ILE A 33 13.14 -1.08 10.35
CA ILE A 33 12.53 0.09 10.99
C ILE A 33 11.81 0.97 9.97
N GLU A 34 10.59 1.40 10.28
CA GLU A 34 9.77 2.28 9.43
C GLU A 34 9.13 3.40 10.26
N LYS A 35 9.28 4.65 9.79
CA LYS A 35 8.79 5.85 10.49
C LYS A 35 7.25 5.92 10.55
N GLY A 36 6.58 5.45 9.51
CA GLY A 36 5.13 5.34 9.38
C GLY A 36 4.71 3.89 9.43
N LEU A 37 4.01 3.45 8.38
CA LEU A 37 3.74 2.05 8.13
C LEU A 37 4.51 1.51 6.91
N LEU A 38 4.74 0.20 6.94
CA LEU A 38 5.34 -0.63 5.91
C LEU A 38 4.57 -0.52 4.59
N GLY A 39 5.14 0.15 3.60
CA GLY A 39 4.54 0.36 2.28
C GLY A 39 3.76 1.67 2.12
N GLN A 40 3.65 2.50 3.16
CA GLN A 40 2.90 3.78 3.13
C GLN A 40 3.54 4.86 2.27
N GLY A 41 4.82 4.69 1.93
CA GLY A 41 5.56 5.62 1.07
C GLY A 41 5.14 5.55 -0.40
N ALA A 42 6.09 5.80 -1.30
CA ALA A 42 5.87 5.74 -2.74
C ALA A 42 5.34 4.37 -3.21
N SER A 43 5.69 3.30 -2.50
CA SER A 43 5.38 1.92 -2.88
C SER A 43 3.90 1.61 -3.05
N SER A 44 3.01 2.13 -2.22
CA SER A 44 1.56 1.89 -2.38
C SER A 44 0.91 2.75 -3.47
N ARG A 45 1.61 3.78 -3.96
CA ARG A 45 1.07 4.82 -4.85
C ARG A 45 1.68 4.82 -6.25
N ALA A 46 2.54 3.87 -6.55
CA ALA A 46 3.20 3.74 -7.85
C ALA A 46 2.20 3.32 -8.94
N ALA A 47 2.57 3.50 -10.21
CA ALA A 47 1.79 2.98 -11.34
C ALA A 47 1.98 1.48 -11.59
N GLY A 48 3.02 0.88 -11.01
CA GLY A 48 3.28 -0.57 -11.09
C GLY A 48 4.07 -1.05 -12.31
N ILE A 49 4.62 -0.15 -13.12
CA ILE A 49 5.33 -0.48 -14.37
C ILE A 49 6.58 -1.35 -14.10
N VAL A 50 6.75 -2.41 -14.90
CA VAL A 50 7.93 -3.29 -14.93
C VAL A 50 8.34 -3.51 -16.39
N ARG A 51 9.53 -3.02 -16.75
CA ARG A 51 10.02 -2.94 -18.14
C ARG A 51 11.45 -3.45 -18.24
N LEU A 52 11.69 -4.36 -19.17
CA LEU A 52 12.98 -4.92 -19.59
C LEU A 52 13.72 -4.01 -20.55
N GLN A 53 13.00 -3.21 -21.35
CA GLN A 53 13.55 -2.20 -22.26
C GLN A 53 14.27 -1.06 -21.51
N GLY A 54 15.41 -1.34 -20.87
CA GLY A 54 16.25 -0.36 -20.17
C GLY A 54 17.13 0.47 -21.12
N GLY A 55 17.51 1.68 -20.70
CA GLY A 55 18.41 2.52 -21.49
C GLY A 55 19.89 2.20 -21.31
N THR A 56 20.25 1.45 -20.26
CA THR A 56 21.63 0.99 -20.01
C THR A 56 21.68 -0.52 -19.74
N PRO A 57 22.87 -1.16 -19.85
CA PRO A 57 23.04 -2.57 -19.50
C PRO A 57 22.63 -2.91 -18.06
N GLU A 58 22.92 -2.03 -17.11
CA GLU A 58 22.57 -2.20 -15.69
C GLU A 58 21.05 -2.21 -15.51
N ALA A 59 20.35 -1.25 -16.14
CA ALA A 59 18.89 -1.17 -16.12
C ALA A 59 18.24 -2.45 -16.68
N VAL A 60 18.76 -2.98 -17.80
CA VAL A 60 18.29 -4.24 -18.40
C VAL A 60 18.49 -5.43 -17.46
N ARG A 61 19.69 -5.57 -16.87
CA ARG A 61 20.00 -6.70 -15.95
C ARG A 61 19.12 -6.67 -14.70
N LEU A 62 18.94 -5.49 -14.10
CA LEU A 62 18.07 -5.29 -12.93
C LEU A 62 16.60 -5.62 -13.25
N ALA A 63 16.12 -5.22 -14.42
CA ALA A 63 14.76 -5.50 -14.86
C ALA A 63 14.55 -6.99 -15.14
N GLN A 64 15.47 -7.65 -15.85
CA GLN A 64 15.42 -9.10 -16.11
C GLN A 64 15.38 -9.90 -14.79
N TRP A 65 16.22 -9.51 -13.82
CA TRP A 65 16.21 -10.16 -12.50
C TRP A 65 14.89 -9.93 -11.77
N SER A 66 14.40 -8.70 -11.71
CA SER A 66 13.16 -8.36 -11.02
C SER A 66 11.94 -9.04 -11.65
N ARG A 67 11.88 -9.15 -12.99
CA ARG A 67 10.83 -9.90 -13.69
C ARG A 67 10.84 -11.38 -13.29
N ARG A 68 11.99 -12.05 -13.32
CA ARG A 68 12.11 -13.45 -12.88
C ARG A 68 11.65 -13.62 -11.43
N PHE A 69 12.07 -12.69 -10.57
CA PHE A 69 11.64 -12.69 -9.18
C PHE A 69 10.12 -12.57 -9.06
N TYR A 70 9.48 -11.64 -9.78
CA TYR A 70 8.03 -11.47 -9.76
C TYR A 70 7.26 -12.70 -10.23
N LEU A 71 7.73 -13.36 -11.30
CA LEU A 71 7.12 -14.59 -11.82
C LEU A 71 7.19 -15.75 -10.82
N GLY A 72 8.27 -15.85 -10.04
CA GLY A 72 8.47 -16.92 -9.06
C GLY A 72 7.76 -16.73 -7.71
N GLN A 73 7.17 -15.55 -7.44
CA GLN A 73 6.66 -15.23 -6.11
C GLN A 73 5.55 -16.16 -5.63
N ARG A 74 4.65 -16.56 -6.52
CA ARG A 74 3.52 -17.42 -6.13
C ARG A 74 4.01 -18.76 -5.61
N ASP A 75 5.01 -19.34 -6.27
CA ASP A 75 5.58 -20.63 -5.87
C ASP A 75 6.39 -20.50 -4.58
N GLU A 76 7.11 -19.38 -4.40
CA GLU A 76 7.93 -19.17 -3.21
C GLU A 76 7.12 -18.75 -1.97
N PHE A 77 6.07 -17.94 -2.13
CA PHE A 77 5.36 -17.28 -1.02
C PHE A 77 3.87 -17.63 -0.93
N GLY A 78 3.31 -18.39 -1.87
CA GLY A 78 1.86 -18.63 -1.95
C GLY A 78 1.03 -17.37 -2.26
N THR A 79 1.69 -16.27 -2.61
CA THR A 79 1.10 -14.99 -3.04
C THR A 79 2.08 -14.33 -4.00
N ASP A 80 1.60 -13.36 -4.79
CA ASP A 80 2.43 -12.65 -5.77
C ASP A 80 2.05 -11.17 -5.83
N SER A 81 2.83 -10.37 -6.55
CA SER A 81 2.65 -8.93 -6.79
C SER A 81 1.56 -8.59 -7.81
N GLY A 82 0.98 -9.59 -8.47
CA GLY A 82 0.06 -9.45 -9.60
C GLY A 82 0.74 -9.09 -10.90
N PHE A 83 2.01 -9.50 -11.08
CA PHE A 83 2.72 -9.27 -12.34
C PHE A 83 1.95 -9.85 -13.52
N THR A 84 1.62 -8.99 -14.46
CA THR A 84 0.90 -9.32 -15.69
C THR A 84 1.73 -8.85 -16.85
N GLU A 85 2.09 -9.76 -17.74
CA GLU A 85 2.70 -9.43 -19.03
C GLU A 85 1.63 -8.80 -19.92
N GLN A 86 1.89 -7.58 -20.35
CA GLN A 86 0.93 -6.77 -21.10
C GLN A 86 1.53 -6.27 -22.42
N GLY A 87 2.83 -6.45 -22.63
CA GLY A 87 3.57 -5.79 -23.69
C GLY A 87 3.75 -4.30 -23.43
N TYR A 88 4.83 -3.72 -23.96
CA TYR A 88 5.11 -2.30 -23.80
C TYR A 88 5.68 -1.70 -25.07
N LEU A 89 4.93 -0.77 -25.67
CA LEU A 89 5.31 0.00 -26.85
C LEU A 89 5.98 1.31 -26.43
N LEU A 90 7.18 1.58 -26.94
CA LEU A 90 7.86 2.87 -26.83
C LEU A 90 7.85 3.51 -28.23
N PRO A 91 6.84 4.32 -28.56
CA PRO A 91 6.71 4.96 -29.87
C PRO A 91 7.75 6.07 -30.04
N CYS A 92 8.15 6.31 -31.29
CA CYS A 92 9.03 7.39 -31.71
C CYS A 92 8.26 8.40 -32.55
N PHE A 93 8.47 9.69 -32.31
CA PHE A 93 7.78 10.78 -33.03
C PHE A 93 8.72 11.59 -33.94
N ALA A 94 10.03 11.40 -33.82
CA ALA A 94 11.06 12.05 -34.62
C ALA A 94 12.20 11.09 -35.02
N GLU A 95 12.90 11.39 -36.12
CA GLU A 95 14.00 10.57 -36.63
C GLU A 95 15.14 10.36 -35.61
N ALA A 96 15.43 11.37 -34.79
CA ALA A 96 16.41 11.25 -33.71
C ALA A 96 15.98 10.21 -32.65
N GLU A 97 14.67 10.11 -32.37
CA GLU A 97 14.14 9.10 -31.46
C GLU A 97 14.25 7.70 -32.07
N VAL A 98 14.00 7.56 -33.38
CA VAL A 98 14.15 6.29 -34.12
C VAL A 98 15.59 5.80 -34.06
N ALA A 99 16.57 6.66 -34.35
CA ALA A 99 17.99 6.32 -34.30
C ALA A 99 18.40 5.86 -32.89
N ALA A 100 18.03 6.63 -31.87
CA ALA A 100 18.34 6.30 -30.48
C ALA A 100 17.62 5.01 -30.02
N ALA A 101 16.39 4.76 -30.48
CA ALA A 101 15.65 3.54 -30.18
C ALA A 101 16.30 2.30 -30.81
N ARG A 102 16.81 2.40 -32.04
CA ARG A 102 17.52 1.29 -32.72
C ARG A 102 18.83 0.93 -32.02
N GLU A 103 19.60 1.93 -31.58
CA GLU A 103 20.82 1.70 -30.80
C GLU A 103 20.51 1.00 -29.47
N ARG A 104 19.50 1.49 -28.73
CA ARG A 104 19.06 0.86 -27.48
C ARG A 104 18.55 -0.56 -27.71
N MET A 105 17.77 -0.79 -28.77
CA MET A 105 17.26 -2.11 -29.13
C MET A 105 18.40 -3.09 -29.40
N ALA A 106 19.45 -2.67 -30.12
CA ALA A 106 20.62 -3.52 -30.35
C ALA A 106 21.31 -3.94 -29.04
N MET A 107 21.49 -2.99 -28.10
CA MET A 107 22.03 -3.28 -26.77
C MET A 107 21.13 -4.25 -25.98
N GLN A 108 19.83 -4.02 -25.97
CA GLN A 108 18.85 -4.85 -25.27
C GLN A 108 18.81 -6.28 -25.84
N SER A 109 18.83 -6.42 -27.17
CA SER A 109 18.88 -7.72 -27.86
C SER A 109 20.17 -8.46 -27.57
N ALA A 110 21.32 -7.78 -27.52
CA ALA A 110 22.60 -8.39 -27.14
C ALA A 110 22.60 -8.91 -25.69
N LEU A 111 21.75 -8.36 -24.82
CA LEU A 111 21.51 -8.84 -23.45
C LEU A 111 20.38 -9.86 -23.34
N GLY A 112 19.84 -10.34 -24.46
CA GLY A 112 18.82 -11.38 -24.52
C GLY A 112 17.40 -10.88 -24.23
N VAL A 113 17.12 -9.58 -24.31
CA VAL A 113 15.74 -9.07 -24.27
C VAL A 113 15.11 -9.29 -25.65
N PRO A 114 13.93 -9.94 -25.76
CA PRO A 114 13.23 -10.12 -27.03
C PRO A 114 12.47 -8.84 -27.40
N VAL A 115 13.21 -7.75 -27.58
CA VAL A 115 12.68 -6.48 -28.08
C VAL A 115 12.67 -6.54 -29.61
N ARG A 116 11.61 -6.00 -30.22
CA ARG A 116 11.48 -5.88 -31.67
C ARG A 116 11.12 -4.47 -32.08
N TRP A 117 11.47 -4.13 -33.31
CA TRP A 117 11.01 -2.91 -33.97
C TRP A 117 9.62 -3.14 -34.54
N LEU A 118 8.72 -2.17 -34.36
CA LEU A 118 7.45 -2.06 -35.09
C LEU A 118 7.58 -0.89 -36.07
N GLY A 119 7.27 -1.12 -37.34
CA GLY A 119 7.00 -0.04 -38.28
C GLY A 119 5.75 0.77 -37.88
N PRO A 120 5.50 1.93 -38.51
CA PRO A 120 4.34 2.77 -38.22
C PRO A 120 3.01 2.00 -38.21
N ASP A 121 2.71 1.27 -39.29
CA ASP A 121 1.46 0.51 -39.43
C ASP A 121 1.37 -0.64 -38.41
N GLU A 122 2.49 -1.25 -38.07
CA GLU A 122 2.55 -2.32 -37.05
C GLU A 122 2.34 -1.77 -35.64
N ALA A 123 2.80 -0.55 -35.36
CA ALA A 123 2.59 0.12 -34.09
C ALA A 123 1.11 0.48 -33.91
N ASP A 124 0.46 0.98 -34.96
CA ASP A 124 -0.98 1.26 -34.97
C ASP A 124 -1.80 -0.03 -34.82
N ALA A 125 -1.41 -1.11 -35.50
CA ALA A 125 -2.05 -2.42 -35.36
C ALA A 125 -1.85 -3.03 -33.96
N ALA A 126 -0.67 -2.85 -33.36
CA ALA A 126 -0.36 -3.35 -32.03
C ALA A 126 -1.09 -2.58 -30.92
N ASN A 127 -1.49 -1.34 -31.16
CA ASN A 127 -2.28 -0.55 -30.22
C ASN A 127 -3.41 0.21 -30.95
N PRO A 128 -4.57 -0.43 -31.16
CA PRO A 128 -5.69 0.17 -31.88
C PRO A 128 -6.30 1.41 -31.23
N ALA A 129 -5.96 1.71 -29.96
CA ALA A 129 -6.41 2.91 -29.28
C ALA A 129 -5.53 4.13 -29.61
N LEU A 130 -4.32 3.92 -30.13
CA LEU A 130 -3.48 5.01 -30.64
C LEU A 130 -4.12 5.65 -31.87
N ALA A 131 -3.99 6.97 -31.99
CA ALA A 131 -4.32 7.68 -33.22
C ALA A 131 -3.40 7.18 -34.37
N PRO A 132 -3.96 6.72 -35.50
CA PRO A 132 -3.17 6.21 -36.61
C PRO A 132 -2.23 7.25 -37.21
N GLY A 133 -1.09 6.80 -37.72
CA GLY A 133 -0.10 7.64 -38.42
C GLY A 133 0.60 8.67 -37.55
N GLN A 134 0.49 8.58 -36.22
CA GLN A 134 1.17 9.51 -35.30
C GLN A 134 2.65 9.17 -35.07
N THR A 135 3.06 7.92 -35.31
CA THR A 135 4.40 7.43 -34.93
C THR A 135 5.24 7.10 -36.15
N LEU A 136 6.56 7.22 -36.03
CA LEU A 136 7.53 6.72 -37.01
C LEU A 136 7.89 5.24 -36.77
N GLY A 137 7.06 4.53 -35.98
CA GLY A 137 7.35 3.22 -35.42
C GLY A 137 7.76 3.29 -33.94
N GLY A 138 8.27 2.19 -33.41
CA GLY A 138 8.72 2.11 -32.02
C GLY A 138 9.25 0.74 -31.62
N THR A 139 9.82 0.65 -30.42
CA THR A 139 10.25 -0.63 -29.85
C THR A 139 9.13 -1.28 -29.06
N PHE A 140 9.05 -2.61 -29.12
CA PHE A 140 8.06 -3.37 -28.40
C PHE A 140 8.68 -4.62 -27.77
N CYS A 141 8.34 -4.89 -26.51
CA CYS A 141 8.65 -6.15 -25.85
C CYS A 141 7.40 -6.72 -25.20
N ALA A 142 7.03 -7.96 -25.56
CA ALA A 142 5.83 -8.65 -25.05
C ALA A 142 5.97 -9.06 -23.57
N LEU A 143 7.21 -9.25 -23.09
CA LEU A 143 7.52 -9.69 -21.73
C LEU A 143 7.45 -8.56 -20.70
N ASP A 144 7.26 -7.32 -21.17
CA ASP A 144 7.04 -6.16 -20.31
C ASP A 144 5.61 -6.14 -19.77
N GLY A 145 5.42 -5.46 -18.65
CA GLY A 145 4.13 -5.47 -18.01
C GLY A 145 4.06 -4.62 -16.74
N TYR A 146 3.16 -4.99 -15.85
CA TYR A 146 2.93 -4.25 -14.63
C TYR A 146 2.54 -5.16 -13.48
N ILE A 147 2.76 -4.68 -12.27
CA ILE A 147 2.30 -5.26 -11.01
C ILE A 147 1.18 -4.41 -10.41
N SER A 148 0.46 -4.96 -9.43
CA SER A 148 -0.42 -4.19 -8.56
C SER A 148 0.37 -3.71 -7.33
N PRO A 149 0.60 -2.40 -7.14
CA PRO A 149 1.39 -1.90 -6.02
C PRO A 149 0.84 -2.32 -4.63
N PRO A 150 -0.47 -2.21 -4.33
CA PRO A 150 -1.02 -2.70 -3.05
C PRO A 150 -0.83 -4.21 -2.85
N ARG A 151 -0.91 -4.98 -3.95
CA ARG A 151 -0.68 -6.43 -3.92
C ARG A 151 0.80 -6.75 -3.68
N ASN A 152 1.73 -5.99 -4.28
CA ASN A 152 3.16 -6.09 -4.00
C ASN A 152 3.48 -5.75 -2.53
N VAL A 153 2.82 -4.74 -1.95
CA VAL A 153 2.91 -4.43 -0.51
C VAL A 153 2.51 -5.63 0.34
N THR A 154 1.41 -6.27 -0.03
CA THR A 154 0.95 -7.49 0.64
C THR A 154 1.96 -8.64 0.47
N ALA A 155 2.52 -8.82 -0.72
CA ALA A 155 3.46 -9.90 -1.03
C ALA A 155 4.73 -9.82 -0.17
N TYR A 156 5.41 -8.67 -0.10
CA TYR A 156 6.59 -8.57 0.77
C TYR A 156 6.23 -8.60 2.25
N THR A 157 5.03 -8.18 2.64
CA THR A 157 4.59 -8.28 4.05
C THR A 157 4.51 -9.75 4.46
N VAL A 158 3.92 -10.60 3.61
CA VAL A 158 3.88 -12.05 3.83
C VAL A 158 5.28 -12.65 3.84
N ALA A 159 6.13 -12.28 2.89
CA ALA A 159 7.50 -12.78 2.80
C ALA A 159 8.33 -12.43 4.05
N LEU A 160 8.26 -11.17 4.52
CA LEU A 160 8.94 -10.71 5.73
C LEU A 160 8.50 -11.48 6.97
N LEU A 161 7.18 -11.68 7.14
CA LEU A 161 6.63 -12.40 8.28
C LEU A 161 7.03 -13.88 8.27
N ARG A 162 6.96 -14.54 7.10
CA ARG A 162 7.38 -15.95 6.95
C ARG A 162 8.88 -16.14 7.16
N ALA A 163 9.70 -15.18 6.75
CA ALA A 163 11.13 -15.21 7.00
C ALA A 163 11.50 -14.91 8.46
N GLY A 164 10.57 -14.38 9.27
CA GLY A 164 10.83 -14.01 10.66
C GLY A 164 11.66 -12.73 10.79
N VAL A 165 11.44 -11.74 9.92
CA VAL A 165 12.01 -10.40 10.08
C VAL A 165 11.27 -9.65 11.19
N GLU A 166 12.01 -8.99 12.08
CA GLU A 166 11.43 -8.11 13.10
C GLU A 166 11.04 -6.78 12.47
N ILE A 167 9.74 -6.48 12.39
CA ILE A 167 9.26 -5.25 11.77
C ILE A 167 8.85 -4.25 12.85
N ALA A 168 9.54 -3.11 12.86
CA ALA A 168 9.42 -2.06 13.86
C ALA A 168 8.88 -0.78 13.23
N GLU A 169 7.56 -0.65 13.23
CA GLU A 169 6.86 0.47 12.61
C GLU A 169 6.54 1.57 13.63
N HIS A 170 6.32 2.78 13.12
CA HIS A 170 6.35 4.00 13.93
C HIS A 170 7.65 4.13 14.74
N VAL A 171 8.76 3.75 14.12
CA VAL A 171 10.12 3.88 14.65
C VAL A 171 10.92 4.67 13.64
N ALA A 172 11.12 5.96 13.93
CA ALA A 172 11.89 6.82 13.07
C ALA A 172 13.39 6.61 13.31
N PHE A 173 14.14 6.43 12.23
CA PHE A 173 15.60 6.57 12.25
C PHE A 173 15.98 7.99 12.67
N ARG A 174 16.96 8.12 13.57
CA ARG A 174 17.47 9.41 14.08
C ARG A 174 18.95 9.61 13.81
N GLY A 175 19.64 8.57 13.35
CA GLY A 175 21.05 8.63 12.97
C GLY A 175 21.76 7.32 13.26
N LEU A 176 23.03 7.26 12.86
CA LEU A 176 23.91 6.15 13.21
C LEU A 176 24.36 6.29 14.68
N ALA A 177 24.64 5.15 15.30
CA ALA A 177 25.28 5.05 16.60
C ALA A 177 26.58 4.23 16.45
N ALA A 178 27.47 4.28 17.43
CA ALA A 178 28.79 3.62 17.34
C ALA A 178 28.74 2.09 17.10
N ASP A 179 27.62 1.44 17.43
CA ASP A 179 27.42 -0.01 17.27
C ASP A 179 26.10 -0.36 16.57
N GLY A 180 25.50 0.57 15.82
CA GLY A 180 24.19 0.35 15.20
C GLY A 180 23.45 1.65 14.87
N VAL A 181 22.19 1.76 15.29
CA VAL A 181 21.34 2.91 14.94
C VAL A 181 20.66 3.54 16.16
N GLN A 182 20.49 4.86 16.11
CA GLN A 182 19.62 5.61 17.00
C GLN A 182 18.23 5.71 16.39
N THR A 183 17.20 5.39 17.17
CA THR A 183 15.79 5.50 16.73
C THR A 183 14.96 6.33 17.71
N SER A 184 13.72 6.63 17.32
CA SER A 184 12.74 7.27 18.21
C SER A 184 12.29 6.40 19.39
N ARG A 185 12.68 5.12 19.45
CA ARG A 185 12.40 4.21 20.58
C ARG A 185 13.66 3.75 21.32
N GLY A 186 14.77 4.45 21.10
CA GLY A 186 16.06 4.10 21.67
C GLY A 186 17.01 3.48 20.64
N ARG A 187 18.16 3.02 21.14
CA ARG A 187 19.24 2.47 20.35
C ARG A 187 18.96 1.02 19.98
N ILE A 188 19.34 0.62 18.77
CA ILE A 188 19.37 -0.77 18.32
C ILE A 188 20.81 -1.06 17.87
N ALA A 189 21.51 -1.92 18.62
CA ALA A 189 22.83 -2.40 18.20
C ALA A 189 22.67 -3.30 16.96
N ALA A 190 23.52 -3.12 15.96
CA ALA A 190 23.45 -3.82 14.68
C ALA A 190 24.86 -3.96 14.07
N GLY A 191 25.20 -5.17 13.61
CA GLY A 191 26.44 -5.40 12.86
C GLY A 191 26.44 -4.80 11.46
N LEU A 192 25.27 -4.76 10.83
CA LEU A 192 25.05 -4.16 9.50
C LEU A 192 23.88 -3.18 9.53
N VAL A 193 23.97 -2.13 8.72
CA VAL A 193 22.90 -1.15 8.52
C VAL A 193 22.67 -0.94 7.02
N VAL A 194 21.44 -1.11 6.55
CA VAL A 194 21.06 -0.75 5.18
C VAL A 194 20.16 0.48 5.21
N LEU A 195 20.65 1.58 4.65
CA LEU A 195 19.91 2.82 4.50
C LEU A 195 19.12 2.80 3.20
N THR A 196 17.81 2.69 3.35
CA THR A 196 16.85 3.01 2.29
C THR A 196 16.01 4.21 2.75
N GLY A 197 15.18 4.74 1.87
CA GLY A 197 14.39 5.92 2.21
C GLY A 197 13.49 6.43 1.11
N GLY A 198 13.59 5.86 -0.10
CA GLY A 198 12.87 6.33 -1.27
C GLY A 198 13.03 7.85 -1.41
N PRO A 199 11.95 8.61 -1.58
CA PRO A 199 12.03 10.06 -1.76
C PRO A 199 12.66 10.83 -0.58
N ALA A 200 12.80 10.20 0.59
CA ALA A 200 13.41 10.80 1.78
C ALA A 200 14.87 10.38 1.98
N LEU A 201 15.50 9.69 1.01
CA LEU A 201 16.83 9.11 1.20
C LEU A 201 17.91 10.14 1.52
N ALA A 202 17.91 11.33 0.89
CA ALA A 202 18.83 12.40 1.27
C ALA A 202 18.67 12.84 2.74
N ALA A 203 17.42 12.89 3.25
CA ALA A 203 17.18 13.22 4.66
C ALA A 203 17.66 12.11 5.60
N VAL A 204 17.54 10.84 5.21
CA VAL A 204 18.10 9.69 5.93
C VAL A 204 19.63 9.77 5.95
N GLY A 205 20.25 10.09 4.81
CA GLY A 205 21.69 10.33 4.70
C GLY A 205 22.16 11.41 5.66
N ARG A 206 21.50 12.58 5.67
CA ARG A 206 21.83 13.68 6.60
C ARG A 206 21.83 13.24 8.07
N LEU A 207 20.83 12.45 8.49
CA LEU A 207 20.78 11.91 9.85
C LEU A 207 21.91 10.93 10.13
N ALA A 208 22.38 10.21 9.11
CA ALA A 208 23.51 9.29 9.19
C ALA A 208 24.88 9.99 9.03
N GLY A 209 24.92 11.31 8.78
CA GLY A 209 26.17 12.02 8.44
C GLY A 209 26.72 11.68 7.05
N ILE A 210 25.90 11.08 6.17
CA ILE A 210 26.29 10.66 4.82
C ILE A 210 25.59 11.56 3.80
N ARG A 211 26.37 12.09 2.85
CA ARG A 211 25.79 12.79 1.71
C ARG A 211 25.25 11.78 0.69
N ILE A 212 23.96 11.85 0.41
CA ILE A 212 23.32 11.01 -0.61
C ILE A 212 22.63 11.92 -1.64
N PRO A 213 23.17 12.03 -2.87
CA PRO A 213 22.57 12.78 -3.98
C PRO A 213 21.32 12.09 -4.54
N ALA A 214 20.25 12.03 -3.75
CA ALA A 214 18.93 11.54 -4.17
C ALA A 214 17.82 12.52 -3.78
N GLY A 215 16.89 12.76 -4.68
CA GLY A 215 15.77 13.68 -4.49
C GLY A 215 14.43 12.96 -4.36
N GLY A 216 13.40 13.75 -4.06
CA GLY A 216 12.00 13.37 -4.25
C GLY A 216 11.35 14.39 -5.17
N ALA A 217 10.47 13.97 -6.07
CA ALA A 217 9.66 14.85 -6.89
C ALA A 217 8.20 14.41 -6.83
N ARG A 218 7.27 15.35 -7.00
CA ARG A 218 5.86 15.02 -7.17
C ARG A 218 5.67 14.29 -8.50
N HIS A 219 4.91 13.20 -8.48
CA HIS A 219 4.49 12.48 -9.68
C HIS A 219 3.00 12.21 -9.63
N GLN A 220 2.27 12.66 -10.64
CA GLN A 220 0.81 12.54 -10.68
C GLN A 220 0.38 11.37 -11.54
N VAL A 221 -0.66 10.68 -11.09
CA VAL A 221 -1.25 9.54 -11.79
C VAL A 221 -2.76 9.71 -11.79
N ALA A 222 -3.40 9.38 -12.91
CA ALA A 222 -4.84 9.40 -13.07
C ALA A 222 -5.33 8.13 -13.75
N VAL A 223 -6.62 7.84 -13.57
CA VAL A 223 -7.31 6.71 -14.20
C VAL A 223 -8.59 7.22 -14.86
N THR A 224 -8.76 6.93 -16.15
CA THR A 224 -9.95 7.33 -16.91
C THR A 224 -11.20 6.54 -16.51
N GLU A 225 -12.36 6.98 -16.99
CA GLU A 225 -13.55 6.15 -17.07
C GLU A 225 -13.34 4.93 -17.98
N ARG A 226 -14.28 3.98 -17.84
CA ARG A 226 -14.26 2.75 -18.63
C ARG A 226 -14.70 3.03 -20.05
N HIS A 227 -14.10 2.33 -21.01
CA HIS A 227 -14.53 2.40 -22.39
C HIS A 227 -14.26 1.06 -23.12
N PRO A 228 -15.19 0.54 -23.96
CA PRO A 228 -14.99 -0.73 -24.67
C PRO A 228 -13.75 -0.77 -25.56
N GLY A 229 -13.38 0.37 -26.16
CA GLY A 229 -12.15 0.54 -26.94
C GLY A 229 -10.85 0.52 -26.11
N LEU A 230 -10.95 0.38 -24.78
CA LEU A 230 -9.81 0.33 -23.85
C LEU A 230 -9.64 -1.06 -23.21
N ASP A 231 -10.04 -2.12 -23.92
CA ASP A 231 -9.95 -3.51 -23.45
C ASP A 231 -8.49 -3.93 -23.23
N PRO A 232 -8.09 -4.38 -22.02
CA PRO A 232 -6.74 -4.82 -21.74
C PRO A 232 -6.27 -6.00 -22.59
N SER A 233 -7.16 -6.83 -23.14
CA SER A 233 -6.78 -7.95 -24.02
C SER A 233 -6.21 -7.49 -25.37
N ARG A 234 -6.39 -6.22 -25.73
CA ARG A 234 -6.00 -5.65 -27.04
C ARG A 234 -4.97 -4.54 -26.94
N LEU A 235 -4.69 -4.05 -25.73
CA LEU A 235 -3.89 -2.85 -25.54
C LEU A 235 -2.59 -3.16 -24.81
N PRO A 236 -1.43 -2.83 -25.40
CA PRO A 236 -0.19 -2.83 -24.65
C PRO A 236 -0.12 -1.62 -23.72
N MET A 237 0.87 -1.64 -22.84
CA MET A 237 1.31 -0.40 -22.19
C MET A 237 2.02 0.48 -23.23
N VAL A 238 2.09 1.80 -22.99
CA VAL A 238 2.79 2.74 -23.88
C VAL A 238 3.57 3.79 -23.11
N PHE A 239 4.79 4.11 -23.56
CA PHE A 239 5.63 5.14 -22.97
C PHE A 239 6.19 6.09 -24.02
N ASP A 240 5.63 7.30 -24.06
CA ASP A 240 6.23 8.45 -24.73
C ASP A 240 7.43 8.92 -23.88
N VAL A 241 8.61 8.45 -24.26
CA VAL A 241 9.86 8.63 -23.50
C VAL A 241 10.20 10.11 -23.34
N VAL A 242 10.12 10.88 -24.42
CA VAL A 242 10.52 12.30 -24.44
C VAL A 242 9.58 13.14 -23.58
N ALA A 243 8.26 12.92 -23.69
CA ALA A 243 7.31 13.65 -22.86
C ALA A 243 7.27 13.14 -21.41
N GLY A 244 7.79 11.94 -21.14
CA GLY A 244 7.65 11.27 -19.86
C GLY A 244 6.23 10.78 -19.58
N LEU A 245 5.37 10.66 -20.60
CA LEU A 245 3.98 10.20 -20.47
C LEU A 245 3.91 8.70 -20.67
N TYR A 246 3.44 7.98 -19.67
CA TYR A 246 3.11 6.56 -19.78
C TYR A 246 1.63 6.30 -19.55
N TRP A 247 1.13 5.22 -20.13
CA TRP A 247 -0.18 4.68 -19.78
C TRP A 247 -0.26 3.17 -19.94
N ARG A 248 -1.21 2.56 -19.24
CA ARG A 248 -1.54 1.15 -19.33
C ARG A 248 -3.04 0.92 -19.06
N PRO A 249 -3.61 -0.21 -19.50
CA PRO A 249 -4.95 -0.60 -19.10
C PRO A 249 -5.08 -0.70 -17.57
N GLU A 250 -6.16 -0.16 -17.00
CA GLU A 250 -6.49 -0.24 -15.57
C GLU A 250 -8.00 -0.15 -15.39
N GLU A 251 -8.59 -1.13 -14.70
CA GLU A 251 -10.02 -1.13 -14.32
C GLU A 251 -11.01 -0.85 -15.49
N GLY A 252 -10.67 -1.27 -16.73
CA GLY A 252 -11.47 -1.06 -17.94
C GLY A 252 -11.31 0.32 -18.60
N GLY A 253 -10.41 1.16 -18.08
CA GLY A 253 -9.94 2.41 -18.70
C GLY A 253 -8.41 2.42 -18.79
N LEU A 254 -7.80 3.60 -18.77
CA LEU A 254 -6.34 3.77 -18.75
C LEU A 254 -5.87 4.42 -17.45
N LEU A 255 -4.86 3.82 -16.82
CA LEU A 255 -4.00 4.49 -15.86
C LEU A 255 -2.89 5.20 -16.62
N PHE A 256 -2.66 6.47 -16.33
CA PHE A 256 -1.62 7.26 -16.98
C PHE A 256 -0.94 8.22 -16.00
N GLY A 257 0.31 8.57 -16.30
CA GLY A 257 1.11 9.51 -15.50
C GLY A 257 2.18 10.18 -16.36
N MET A 258 2.54 11.41 -15.99
CA MET A 258 3.53 12.21 -16.70
C MET A 258 4.34 13.02 -15.67
N SER A 259 5.66 13.02 -15.82
CA SER A 259 6.55 13.71 -14.88
C SER A 259 6.81 15.14 -15.31
N ASN A 260 6.71 16.07 -14.37
CA ASN A 260 7.01 17.47 -14.59
C ASN A 260 8.52 17.74 -14.34
N PRO A 261 9.32 18.03 -15.37
CA PRO A 261 10.75 18.32 -15.20
C PRO A 261 11.00 19.60 -14.39
N ASP A 262 10.03 20.51 -14.38
CA ASP A 262 10.09 21.78 -13.64
C ASP A 262 9.59 21.63 -12.18
N GLU A 263 9.22 20.41 -11.75
CA GLU A 263 8.75 20.19 -10.38
C GLU A 263 9.88 20.48 -9.38
N PRO A 264 9.67 21.34 -8.37
CA PRO A 264 10.69 21.56 -7.36
C PRO A 264 10.96 20.27 -6.56
N PRO A 265 12.24 19.92 -6.29
CA PRO A 265 12.55 18.77 -5.44
C PRO A 265 11.88 18.91 -4.06
N GLY A 266 11.18 17.86 -3.62
CA GLY A 266 10.47 17.87 -2.36
C GLY A 266 9.47 16.72 -2.18
N GLY A 267 8.72 16.81 -1.09
CA GLY A 267 7.70 15.84 -0.70
C GLY A 267 6.27 16.21 -1.14
N ASN A 268 6.10 17.07 -2.14
CA ASN A 268 4.79 17.55 -2.57
C ASN A 268 3.92 16.39 -3.09
N ARG A 269 2.64 16.40 -2.70
CA ARG A 269 1.62 15.40 -3.04
C ARG A 269 0.25 16.03 -3.33
N GLU A 270 0.21 17.32 -3.61
CA GLU A 270 -1.00 18.01 -4.05
C GLU A 270 -1.19 17.86 -5.57
N ILE A 271 -2.43 17.82 -6.02
CA ILE A 271 -2.72 17.75 -7.45
C ILE A 271 -2.39 19.09 -8.11
N ASP A 272 -1.56 19.06 -9.15
CA ASP A 272 -1.35 20.16 -10.08
C ASP A 272 -2.41 20.09 -11.18
N ALA A 273 -3.38 21.00 -11.12
CA ALA A 273 -4.49 21.01 -12.07
C ALA A 273 -4.03 21.35 -13.50
N ASP A 274 -3.10 22.29 -13.63
CA ASP A 274 -2.60 22.76 -14.92
C ASP A 274 -1.76 21.67 -15.59
N TYR A 275 -0.89 21.01 -14.81
CA TYR A 275 -0.10 19.90 -15.33
C TYR A 275 -0.96 18.66 -15.63
N LEU A 276 -2.00 18.40 -14.83
CA LEU A 276 -2.98 17.35 -15.13
C LEU A 276 -3.72 17.64 -16.44
N ALA A 277 -4.10 18.90 -16.70
CA ALA A 277 -4.72 19.30 -17.97
C ALA A 277 -3.77 19.10 -19.16
N LYS A 278 -2.49 19.50 -19.02
CA LYS A 278 -1.44 19.25 -20.03
C LYS A 278 -1.26 17.76 -20.32
N MET A 279 -1.20 16.94 -19.27
CA MET A 279 -1.08 15.48 -19.37
C MET A 279 -2.28 14.88 -20.12
N ARG A 280 -3.51 15.29 -19.76
CA ARG A 280 -4.74 14.83 -20.43
C ARG A 280 -4.78 15.26 -21.90
N ALA A 281 -4.37 16.48 -22.23
CA ALA A 281 -4.34 16.95 -23.61
C ALA A 281 -3.35 16.13 -24.47
N ARG A 282 -2.15 15.83 -23.94
CA ARG A 282 -1.18 14.97 -24.65
C ARG A 282 -1.71 13.55 -24.83
N LEU A 283 -2.32 12.96 -23.79
CA LEU A 283 -2.93 11.63 -23.88
C LEU A 283 -4.07 11.62 -24.90
N ALA A 284 -4.97 12.60 -24.88
CA ALA A 284 -6.09 12.68 -25.81
C ALA A 284 -5.64 12.84 -27.27
N ARG A 285 -4.52 13.51 -27.53
CA ARG A 285 -3.94 13.57 -28.88
C ARG A 285 -3.46 12.19 -29.35
N LEU A 286 -2.83 11.42 -28.46
CA LEU A 286 -2.28 10.10 -28.78
C LEU A 286 -3.35 9.01 -28.76
N VAL A 287 -4.36 9.15 -27.92
CA VAL A 287 -5.43 8.17 -27.65
C VAL A 287 -6.76 8.92 -27.70
N PRO A 288 -7.31 9.18 -28.91
CA PRO A 288 -8.46 10.09 -29.12
C PRO A 288 -9.68 9.79 -28.26
N VAL A 289 -9.94 8.51 -28.01
CA VAL A 289 -11.10 8.07 -27.21
C VAL A 289 -11.09 8.65 -25.79
N THR A 290 -9.92 8.99 -25.23
CA THR A 290 -9.82 9.57 -23.88
C THR A 290 -10.28 11.03 -23.79
N ALA A 291 -10.42 11.74 -24.92
CA ALA A 291 -10.84 13.14 -24.94
C ALA A 291 -12.23 13.35 -24.31
N GLY A 292 -13.14 12.38 -24.52
CA GLY A 292 -14.50 12.39 -23.98
C GLY A 292 -14.66 11.75 -22.61
N LEU A 293 -13.60 11.18 -22.02
CA LEU A 293 -13.69 10.41 -20.77
C LEU A 293 -13.41 11.27 -19.54
N GLY A 294 -14.22 11.06 -18.50
CA GLY A 294 -13.95 11.55 -17.16
C GLY A 294 -12.77 10.83 -16.49
N LEU A 295 -12.40 11.30 -15.29
CA LEU A 295 -11.43 10.64 -14.42
C LEU A 295 -12.13 9.94 -13.26
N ARG A 296 -11.88 8.64 -13.10
CA ARG A 296 -12.36 7.88 -11.93
C ARG A 296 -11.50 8.13 -10.70
N ARG A 297 -10.18 8.28 -10.90
CA ARG A 297 -9.20 8.45 -9.83
C ARG A 297 -8.10 9.39 -10.27
N VAL A 298 -7.59 10.17 -9.32
CA VAL A 298 -6.39 10.98 -9.48
C VAL A 298 -5.68 11.06 -8.14
N TRP A 299 -4.36 10.91 -8.14
CA TRP A 299 -3.53 11.11 -6.96
C TRP A 299 -2.14 11.59 -7.35
N ALA A 300 -1.48 12.26 -6.41
CA ALA A 300 -0.06 12.54 -6.51
C ALA A 300 0.72 11.65 -5.51
N ALA A 301 1.82 11.13 -6.00
CA ALA A 301 2.83 10.42 -5.23
C ALA A 301 4.10 11.27 -5.16
N THR A 302 5.04 10.83 -4.33
CA THR A 302 6.41 11.33 -4.39
C THR A 302 7.28 10.19 -4.89
N ILE A 303 8.05 10.44 -5.94
CA ILE A 303 8.98 9.49 -6.55
C ILE A 303 10.41 9.93 -6.24
N ASP A 304 11.27 8.98 -5.90
CA ASP A 304 12.69 9.26 -5.76
C ASP A 304 13.35 9.39 -7.11
N TYR A 305 14.45 10.12 -7.18
CA TYR A 305 15.30 10.14 -8.36
C TYR A 305 16.75 10.40 -7.94
N THR A 306 17.68 10.02 -8.81
CA THR A 306 19.08 10.42 -8.74
C THR A 306 19.39 11.32 -9.93
N PRO A 307 20.47 12.13 -9.87
CA PRO A 307 20.89 12.99 -10.97
C PRO A 307 21.12 12.26 -12.30
N ASP A 308 21.47 10.97 -12.26
CA ASP A 308 21.69 10.10 -13.42
C ASP A 308 20.52 9.12 -13.69
N HIS A 309 19.45 9.19 -12.90
CA HIS A 309 18.32 8.26 -12.96
C HIS A 309 18.67 6.77 -12.79
N LEU A 310 19.90 6.46 -12.36
CA LEU A 310 20.38 5.11 -12.05
C LEU A 310 20.29 4.82 -10.55
N PRO A 311 20.14 3.55 -10.14
CA PRO A 311 20.05 3.20 -8.73
C PRO A 311 21.32 3.55 -7.96
N ILE A 312 21.20 3.68 -6.64
CA ILE A 312 22.35 3.72 -5.73
C ILE A 312 22.43 2.36 -5.07
N ILE A 313 23.58 1.68 -5.17
CA ILE A 313 23.84 0.39 -4.55
C ILE A 313 25.32 0.39 -4.12
N GLY A 314 25.60 0.52 -2.84
CA GLY A 314 26.99 0.50 -2.39
C GLY A 314 27.17 0.78 -0.91
N ARG A 315 28.35 0.47 -0.39
CA ARG A 315 28.74 0.85 0.97
C ARG A 315 28.92 2.36 1.05
N ALA A 316 28.58 2.93 2.20
CA ALA A 316 28.84 4.32 2.47
C ALA A 316 30.36 4.54 2.63
N PRO A 317 30.96 5.54 1.96
CA PRO A 317 32.40 5.80 2.08
C PRO A 317 32.84 5.96 3.54
N GLY A 318 33.86 5.19 3.95
CA GLY A 318 34.38 5.19 5.33
C GLY A 318 33.52 4.45 6.36
N LEU A 319 32.42 3.81 5.97
CA LEU A 319 31.49 3.10 6.85
C LEU A 319 31.12 1.73 6.26
N ASP A 320 32.02 0.76 6.34
CA ASP A 320 31.86 -0.56 5.69
C ASP A 320 30.61 -1.35 6.14
N HIS A 321 30.13 -1.09 7.35
CA HIS A 321 28.93 -1.71 7.92
C HIS A 321 27.64 -1.04 7.45
N VAL A 322 27.71 0.06 6.69
CA VAL A 322 26.55 0.82 6.21
C VAL A 322 26.46 0.70 4.69
N THR A 323 25.34 0.18 4.19
CA THR A 323 25.03 0.10 2.75
C THR A 323 23.89 1.05 2.42
N VAL A 324 23.96 1.74 1.28
CA VAL A 324 22.91 2.63 0.78
C VAL A 324 22.26 2.00 -0.44
N ALA A 325 20.92 2.00 -0.47
CA ALA A 325 20.15 1.45 -1.57
C ALA A 325 19.00 2.38 -2.00
N SER A 326 18.93 2.68 -3.30
CA SER A 326 17.88 3.45 -3.95
C SER A 326 17.57 2.89 -5.33
N ALA A 327 16.30 2.92 -5.73
CA ALA A 327 15.90 2.47 -7.07
C ALA A 327 15.88 3.61 -8.11
N GLY A 328 16.13 4.87 -7.72
CA GLY A 328 16.26 5.99 -8.65
C GLY A 328 14.97 6.30 -9.41
N GLY A 329 13.81 6.06 -8.78
CA GLY A 329 12.49 6.27 -9.39
C GLY A 329 11.86 5.04 -10.04
N ALA A 330 12.65 3.98 -10.23
CA ALA A 330 12.19 2.71 -10.81
C ALA A 330 11.84 1.66 -9.73
N GLY A 331 11.25 2.08 -8.61
CA GLY A 331 11.07 1.24 -7.41
C GLY A 331 10.26 -0.05 -7.60
N MET A 332 9.30 -0.09 -8.54
CA MET A 332 8.59 -1.33 -8.88
C MET A 332 9.36 -2.18 -9.90
N MET A 333 10.08 -1.52 -10.79
CA MET A 333 10.78 -2.16 -11.88
C MET A 333 12.08 -2.83 -11.43
N TRP A 334 12.90 -2.14 -10.64
CA TRP A 334 14.21 -2.60 -10.17
C TRP A 334 14.25 -2.89 -8.68
N GLY A 335 13.20 -2.52 -7.92
CA GLY A 335 13.21 -2.58 -6.46
C GLY A 335 13.66 -3.92 -5.88
N PRO A 336 13.13 -5.08 -6.32
CA PRO A 336 13.59 -6.37 -5.86
C PRO A 336 15.06 -6.66 -6.20
N ALA A 337 15.52 -6.37 -7.42
CA ALA A 337 16.91 -6.57 -7.82
C ALA A 337 17.88 -5.68 -7.04
N VAL A 338 17.55 -4.40 -6.88
CA VAL A 338 18.30 -3.43 -6.06
C VAL A 338 18.36 -3.91 -4.61
N ALA A 339 17.24 -4.39 -4.06
CA ALA A 339 17.16 -4.91 -2.70
C ALA A 339 18.03 -6.16 -2.50
N ARG A 340 18.04 -7.09 -3.48
CA ARG A 340 18.90 -8.26 -3.47
C ARG A 340 20.37 -7.86 -3.53
N ALA A 341 20.73 -7.00 -4.48
CA ALA A 341 22.10 -6.54 -4.64
C ALA A 341 22.61 -5.78 -3.41
N ALA A 342 21.76 -4.95 -2.79
CA ALA A 342 22.11 -4.27 -1.55
C ALA A 342 22.32 -5.25 -0.38
N ALA A 343 21.53 -6.32 -0.28
CA ALA A 343 21.74 -7.36 0.72
C ALA A 343 23.07 -8.10 0.49
N ASP A 344 23.38 -8.45 -0.76
CA ASP A 344 24.65 -9.11 -1.13
C ASP A 344 25.85 -8.20 -0.83
N VAL A 345 25.77 -6.90 -1.15
CA VAL A 345 26.82 -5.90 -0.84
C VAL A 345 27.01 -5.71 0.66
N ALA A 346 25.92 -5.66 1.43
CA ALA A 346 26.01 -5.54 2.89
C ALA A 346 26.75 -6.75 3.51
N LEU A 347 26.52 -7.95 2.98
CA LEU A 347 27.12 -9.19 3.48
C LEU A 347 28.56 -9.42 2.97
N ALA A 348 28.80 -9.18 1.69
CA ALA A 348 30.00 -9.64 0.98
C ALA A 348 30.73 -8.54 0.19
N GLY A 349 30.17 -7.33 0.07
CA GLY A 349 30.76 -6.23 -0.69
C GLY A 349 30.57 -6.31 -2.21
N ALA A 350 29.97 -7.38 -2.72
CA ALA A 350 29.69 -7.60 -4.15
C ALA A 350 28.33 -8.29 -4.34
N SER A 351 27.80 -8.30 -5.57
CA SER A 351 26.51 -8.90 -5.91
C SER A 351 26.59 -9.74 -7.17
N GLN A 352 25.83 -10.83 -7.22
CA GLN A 352 25.65 -11.64 -8.43
C GLN A 352 24.53 -11.12 -9.35
N VAL A 353 23.74 -10.16 -8.89
CA VAL A 353 22.68 -9.55 -9.71
C VAL A 353 23.30 -8.76 -10.88
N LEU A 354 24.35 -7.99 -10.58
CA LEU A 354 25.14 -7.19 -11.50
C LEU A 354 26.43 -6.71 -10.82
N ASP A 355 27.38 -6.19 -11.60
CA ASP A 355 28.47 -5.39 -11.06
C ASP A 355 27.91 -4.06 -10.52
N VAL A 356 28.14 -3.84 -9.23
CA VAL A 356 27.64 -2.69 -8.46
C VAL A 356 28.70 -1.62 -8.25
N ALA A 357 29.97 -1.88 -8.60
CA ALA A 357 31.05 -0.92 -8.39
C ALA A 357 30.77 0.46 -9.03
N PRO A 358 30.16 0.57 -10.23
CA PRO A 358 29.82 1.86 -10.81
C PRO A 358 28.64 2.57 -10.11
N LEU A 359 27.84 1.85 -9.32
CA LEU A 359 26.56 2.29 -8.75
C LEU A 359 26.66 2.75 -7.28
N GLY A 360 27.87 2.85 -6.74
CA GLY A 360 28.16 3.38 -5.41
C GLY A 360 27.94 4.89 -5.28
N LEU A 361 28.18 5.43 -4.08
CA LEU A 361 28.13 6.87 -3.81
C LEU A 361 29.36 7.64 -4.34
N ASP A 362 30.47 6.94 -4.56
CA ASP A 362 31.73 7.47 -5.09
C ASP A 362 31.62 7.96 -6.55
N ARG A 363 30.53 7.58 -7.25
CA ARG A 363 30.25 8.11 -8.58
C ARG A 363 29.81 9.57 -8.58
N PHE A 364 29.42 10.12 -7.43
CA PHE A 364 28.97 11.50 -7.30
C PHE A 364 30.08 12.41 -6.79
N ASP A 365 30.20 13.59 -7.38
CA ASP A 365 31.16 14.61 -6.95
C ASP A 365 30.65 15.47 -5.78
N ASP A 366 31.46 16.46 -5.38
CA ASP A 366 31.11 17.42 -4.32
C ASP A 366 29.95 18.37 -4.66
N ALA A 367 29.46 18.39 -5.89
CA ALA A 367 28.21 19.06 -6.25
C ALA A 367 27.02 18.09 -6.30
N GLY A 368 27.27 16.78 -6.17
CA GLY A 368 26.28 15.72 -6.31
C GLY A 368 26.03 15.35 -7.76
N ARG A 369 26.89 15.74 -8.70
CA ARG A 369 26.78 15.34 -10.11
C ARG A 369 27.37 13.95 -10.27
N SER A 370 26.70 13.09 -11.04
CA SER A 370 27.21 11.76 -11.37
C SER A 370 28.25 11.84 -12.48
N ARG A 371 29.27 10.99 -12.43
CA ARG A 371 30.18 10.73 -13.56
C ARG A 371 29.55 9.85 -14.65
N LEU A 372 28.43 9.19 -14.35
CA LEU A 372 27.69 8.37 -15.31
C LEU A 372 26.74 9.24 -16.14
N ALA A 373 26.53 8.85 -17.39
CA ALA A 373 25.45 9.39 -18.20
C ALA A 373 24.09 8.99 -17.60
N ALA A 374 23.10 9.87 -17.75
CA ALA A 374 21.75 9.58 -17.28
C ALA A 374 21.11 8.44 -18.09
N ASP A 375 20.25 7.62 -17.46
CA ASP A 375 19.47 6.61 -18.18
C ASP A 375 18.58 7.30 -19.25
N PRO A 376 18.78 7.01 -20.55
CA PRO A 376 18.02 7.66 -21.62
C PRO A 376 16.55 7.22 -21.68
N VAL A 377 16.14 6.22 -20.90
CA VAL A 377 14.75 5.76 -20.81
C VAL A 377 14.20 5.95 -19.39
N ALA A 378 14.36 7.18 -18.88
CA ALA A 378 13.88 7.61 -17.58
C ALA A 378 12.71 8.61 -17.68
N LEU A 379 12.06 8.86 -16.55
CA LEU A 379 11.12 9.97 -16.43
C LEU A 379 11.92 11.29 -16.33
N PRO A 380 11.49 12.37 -17.00
CA PRO A 380 12.18 13.65 -16.98
C PRO A 380 12.00 14.32 -15.61
N PHE A 381 12.92 14.06 -14.69
CA PHE A 381 12.98 14.68 -13.37
C PHE A 381 13.95 15.86 -13.35
N PRO A 382 13.88 16.71 -12.31
CA PRO A 382 14.77 17.87 -12.20
C PRO A 382 16.25 17.46 -12.20
N GLU A 383 17.08 18.18 -12.97
CA GLU A 383 18.53 17.94 -13.05
C GLU A 383 19.29 18.20 -11.73
N ARG A 384 18.65 18.89 -10.78
CA ARG A 384 19.28 19.28 -9.50
C ARG A 384 18.65 18.55 -8.33
N VAL A 385 19.51 18.06 -7.44
CA VAL A 385 19.15 17.51 -6.13
C VAL A 385 19.75 18.41 -5.05
N ASP A 386 18.98 18.79 -4.02
CA ASP A 386 19.54 19.47 -2.85
C ASP A 386 20.26 18.47 -1.93
N ALA A 387 21.56 18.30 -2.19
CA ALA A 387 22.43 17.34 -1.51
C ALA A 387 23.36 17.98 -0.47
N ARG A 388 23.15 19.24 -0.05
CA ARG A 388 24.04 19.88 0.94
C ARG A 388 23.83 19.29 2.34
N LEU A 389 24.91 18.96 3.03
CA LEU A 389 24.90 18.70 4.47
C LEU A 389 24.74 20.05 5.19
N PRO A 390 23.97 20.14 6.29
CA PRO A 390 23.94 21.37 7.08
C PRO A 390 25.34 21.64 7.67
N GLU A 391 25.81 22.88 7.57
CA GLU A 391 27.04 23.32 8.25
C GLU A 391 26.79 23.39 9.76
N GLY A 392 27.35 22.44 10.51
CA GLY A 392 27.27 22.37 11.98
C GLY A 392 27.78 21.02 12.50
N PRO A 393 28.31 20.96 13.74
CA PRO A 393 28.98 19.75 14.23
C PRO A 393 27.98 18.60 14.38
N VAL A 394 28.19 17.54 13.61
CA VAL A 394 27.61 16.22 13.84
C VAL A 394 28.21 15.70 15.15
N THR A 395 27.41 15.63 16.21
CA THR A 395 27.83 15.05 17.48
C THR A 395 27.84 13.53 17.35
N GLY A 396 29.03 12.93 17.25
CA GLY A 396 29.19 11.49 17.46
C GLY A 396 30.31 10.84 16.65
N VAL A 397 31.29 10.31 17.39
CA VAL A 397 32.37 9.38 16.99
C VAL A 397 33.56 10.02 16.25
N ARG A 398 34.60 10.35 17.03
CA ARG A 398 35.96 10.58 16.52
C ARG A 398 36.61 9.22 16.17
N PRO A 399 37.22 9.05 14.99
CA PRO A 399 38.16 7.97 14.74
C PRO A 399 39.41 8.14 15.62
N GLY A 400 40.01 7.01 15.98
CA GLY A 400 41.24 6.93 16.79
C GLY A 400 42.39 7.75 16.24
N SER A 401 43.25 8.16 17.17
CA SER A 401 44.36 9.09 17.07
C SER A 401 45.37 8.82 15.95
N GLY A 402 45.60 9.83 15.11
CA GLY A 402 46.83 10.06 14.35
C GLY A 402 47.18 11.55 14.41
N ARG A 403 48.32 11.87 15.03
CA ARG A 403 48.81 13.25 15.29
C ARG A 403 49.08 14.03 14.00
N ALA A 404 48.60 15.27 13.94
CA ALA A 404 49.36 16.41 13.40
C ALA A 404 48.74 17.73 13.90
N ALA A 405 49.61 18.68 14.22
CA ALA A 405 49.35 19.83 15.07
C ALA A 405 48.55 20.95 14.38
N ALA A 406 47.65 21.59 15.14
CA ALA A 406 47.12 22.91 14.83
C ALA A 406 47.13 23.75 16.12
N SER A 407 47.83 24.88 16.02
CA SER A 407 48.04 25.93 17.01
C SER A 407 46.85 26.89 17.09
N GLY A 408 46.54 27.36 18.31
CA GLY A 408 45.83 28.62 18.56
C GLY A 408 44.40 28.48 19.10
N GLY A 409 44.21 28.79 20.38
CA GLY A 409 42.92 28.81 21.10
C GLY A 409 41.92 29.86 20.58
N ALA A 410 40.68 29.93 21.08
CA ALA A 410 40.24 29.76 22.46
C ALA A 410 38.77 29.28 22.60
N GLU A 411 38.51 28.46 23.63
CA GLU A 411 37.25 28.36 24.40
C GLU A 411 37.10 29.62 25.30
N LEU A 412 35.97 30.12 25.81
CA LEU A 412 34.70 29.61 26.38
C LEU A 412 33.82 30.88 26.57
N ALA A 413 32.48 30.94 26.44
CA ALA A 413 31.47 30.60 27.46
C ALA A 413 30.18 31.42 27.19
N GLY A 414 29.02 30.94 27.68
CA GLY A 414 27.89 31.81 28.07
C GLY A 414 26.56 31.55 27.36
N ALA A 415 25.57 31.05 28.11
CA ALA A 415 24.18 30.93 27.69
C ALA A 415 23.46 32.30 27.73
N VAL A 416 22.74 32.70 26.67
CA VAL A 416 21.67 33.71 26.75
C VAL A 416 20.54 33.42 25.76
N ARG A 417 19.31 33.68 26.23
CA ARG A 417 18.00 33.62 25.56
C ARG A 417 17.94 34.42 24.25
N GLY A 418 17.20 33.87 23.27
CA GLY A 418 16.26 34.59 22.42
C GLY A 418 16.80 35.43 21.26
N SER A 419 16.96 34.83 20.07
CA SER A 419 16.79 35.51 18.77
C SER A 419 16.68 34.47 17.66
N VAL A 420 15.66 34.60 16.79
CA VAL A 420 15.59 33.86 15.52
C VAL A 420 16.03 34.81 14.42
N VAL A 421 17.19 34.56 13.81
CA VAL A 421 17.67 35.33 12.66
C VAL A 421 17.04 34.73 11.39
N VAL A 422 16.14 35.47 10.75
CA VAL A 422 15.56 35.09 9.44
C VAL A 422 16.35 35.80 8.34
N ARG A 423 17.00 35.04 7.45
CA ARG A 423 17.59 35.59 6.22
C ARG A 423 16.51 35.65 5.13
N VAL A 424 16.17 36.85 4.68
CA VAL A 424 15.28 37.04 3.53
C VAL A 424 16.10 37.59 2.35
N LEU A 425 16.07 36.89 1.22
CA LEU A 425 16.63 37.35 -0.04
C LEU A 425 15.51 38.04 -0.83
N VAL A 426 15.52 39.37 -0.94
CA VAL A 426 14.50 40.09 -1.72
C VAL A 426 15.05 40.39 -3.11
N LEU A 427 14.42 39.82 -4.14
CA LEU A 427 14.52 40.31 -5.52
C LEU A 427 13.43 41.36 -5.68
N ALA A 428 13.80 42.64 -5.65
CA ALA A 428 12.83 43.73 -5.75
C ALA A 428 12.30 43.83 -7.19
N ALA A 429 11.08 43.35 -7.41
CA ALA A 429 10.26 43.73 -8.55
C ALA A 429 9.14 44.65 -8.04
N GLY A 430 9.42 45.95 -7.99
CA GLY A 430 8.47 47.08 -7.90
C GLY A 430 7.16 46.85 -7.13
N ARG A 431 7.20 46.41 -5.88
CA ARG A 431 6.00 46.37 -5.00
C ARG A 431 6.31 47.03 -3.67
N ASP A 432 5.41 47.92 -3.24
CA ASP A 432 5.57 48.76 -2.04
C ASP A 432 5.22 48.03 -0.72
N HIS A 433 4.63 46.83 -0.82
CA HIS A 433 4.31 45.96 0.32
C HIS A 433 4.71 44.50 0.08
N LEU A 434 5.27 43.86 1.11
CA LEU A 434 5.67 42.46 1.10
C LEU A 434 4.90 41.66 2.16
N ARG A 435 4.20 40.60 1.73
CA ARG A 435 3.52 39.66 2.63
C ARG A 435 4.36 38.42 2.85
N VAL A 436 4.69 38.13 4.11
CA VAL A 436 5.45 36.93 4.48
C VAL A 436 4.61 36.04 5.40
N PRO A 437 4.31 34.79 5.00
CA PRO A 437 3.62 33.85 5.86
C PRO A 437 4.54 33.34 6.97
N VAL A 438 4.04 33.32 8.20
CA VAL A 438 4.73 32.71 9.35
C VAL A 438 3.84 31.62 9.95
N ALA A 439 4.45 30.58 10.52
CA ALA A 439 3.77 29.33 10.87
C ALA A 439 2.47 29.51 11.67
N ARG A 440 1.49 28.61 11.43
CA ARG A 440 0.14 28.55 12.03
C ARG A 440 -0.77 29.73 11.69
N GLY A 441 -0.89 30.05 10.40
CA GLY A 441 -1.97 30.90 9.90
C GLY A 441 -1.85 32.39 10.24
N HIS A 442 -0.67 32.83 10.67
CA HIS A 442 -0.38 34.26 10.90
C HIS A 442 0.36 34.85 9.70
N GLN A 443 0.05 36.10 9.36
CA GLN A 443 0.68 36.86 8.28
C GLN A 443 1.43 38.06 8.85
N LEU A 444 2.59 38.35 8.26
CA LEU A 444 3.36 39.57 8.52
C LEU A 444 3.29 40.43 7.26
N ASP A 445 2.71 41.62 7.39
CA ASP A 445 2.73 42.67 6.37
C ASP A 445 3.95 43.58 6.64
N LEU A 446 4.85 43.69 5.66
CA LEU A 446 6.02 44.57 5.73
C LEU A 446 5.85 45.70 4.71
N GLU A 447 6.03 46.94 5.17
CA GLU A 447 6.05 48.15 4.36
C GLU A 447 7.50 48.48 3.98
N VAL A 448 7.78 48.66 2.69
CA VAL A 448 9.15 48.88 2.20
C VAL A 448 9.41 50.39 2.14
N ALA A 449 10.14 50.94 3.11
CA ALA A 449 10.53 52.35 3.08
C ALA A 449 11.48 52.64 1.90
N HIS A 450 11.19 53.68 1.13
CA HIS A 450 11.86 54.04 -0.14
C HIS A 450 13.25 54.69 -0.02
N ASP A 451 13.93 54.62 1.12
CA ASP A 451 15.25 55.22 1.29
C ASP A 451 16.28 54.19 1.80
N LEU A 452 16.92 53.46 0.87
CA LEU A 452 18.02 52.54 1.17
C LEU A 452 19.30 53.02 0.46
N ARG A 453 20.30 53.47 1.23
CA ARG A 453 21.66 53.76 0.72
C ARG A 453 22.60 52.56 0.93
N PRO A 454 23.49 52.25 -0.03
CA PRO A 454 24.45 51.15 0.12
C PRO A 454 25.56 51.47 1.12
N LEU A 455 25.90 50.50 1.98
CA LEU A 455 27.08 50.53 2.85
C LEU A 455 28.32 50.08 2.05
N ASN A 456 29.29 50.98 1.88
CA ASN A 456 30.54 50.75 1.15
C ASN A 456 31.54 49.89 1.94
N GLY A 457 32.20 48.97 1.24
CA GLY A 457 33.39 48.28 1.74
C GLY A 457 33.88 47.14 0.83
N ASP A 458 34.37 47.47 -0.38
CA ASP A 458 35.72 47.06 -0.80
C ASP A 458 36.07 47.64 -2.18
N GLN A 459 36.96 48.63 -2.18
CA GLN A 459 37.62 49.15 -3.37
C GLN A 459 38.84 48.29 -3.69
N ARG A 460 38.78 47.50 -4.77
CA ARG A 460 39.93 47.06 -5.60
C ARG A 460 39.45 46.16 -6.74
N ALA A 461 39.20 46.76 -7.90
CA ALA A 461 39.42 46.14 -9.23
C ALA A 461 38.98 47.10 -10.34
N GLU A 462 39.70 48.20 -10.54
CA GLU A 462 39.75 48.87 -11.85
C GLU A 462 41.13 48.59 -12.46
N ARG A 463 41.15 47.82 -13.55
CA ARG A 463 41.92 48.09 -14.78
C ARG A 463 41.78 46.94 -15.79
N ARG A 464 41.34 47.32 -17.00
CA ARG A 464 41.24 46.55 -18.27
C ARG A 464 40.01 45.61 -18.31
N GLY A 465 39.06 45.71 -19.24
CA GLY A 465 38.87 46.52 -20.43
C GLY A 465 37.97 45.72 -21.40
N HIS A 466 36.88 46.34 -21.86
CA HIS A 466 35.99 45.99 -22.99
C HIS A 466 34.71 45.13 -22.79
N GLN A 467 33.61 45.80 -23.21
CA GLN A 467 32.38 45.37 -23.91
C GLN A 467 31.28 44.55 -23.19
N GLU A 468 30.34 45.31 -22.62
CA GLU A 468 28.89 45.33 -22.90
C GLU A 468 28.12 44.01 -23.12
N THR A 469 27.23 43.66 -22.19
CA THR A 469 25.80 43.35 -22.45
C THR A 469 25.01 43.19 -21.14
N ASP A 470 23.76 43.64 -21.22
CA ASP A 470 22.77 43.94 -20.18
C ASP A 470 22.52 42.82 -19.14
N LYS A 471 22.75 43.11 -17.85
CA LYS A 471 22.31 42.30 -16.70
C LYS A 471 21.92 43.24 -15.54
N PRO A 472 20.78 43.02 -14.85
CA PRO A 472 20.44 43.81 -13.67
C PRO A 472 21.46 43.58 -12.55
N ALA A 473 22.06 44.66 -12.05
CA ALA A 473 23.01 44.64 -10.96
C ALA A 473 22.35 44.09 -9.67
N ARG A 474 22.95 43.03 -9.09
CA ARG A 474 22.52 42.47 -7.80
C ARG A 474 23.17 43.25 -6.66
N HIS A 475 22.49 44.23 -6.10
CA HIS A 475 22.94 44.88 -4.87
C HIS A 475 22.59 44.02 -3.64
N ARG A 476 23.59 43.72 -2.81
CA ARG A 476 23.38 43.15 -1.47
C ARG A 476 23.25 44.32 -0.49
N VAL A 477 22.08 44.49 0.12
CA VAL A 477 21.86 45.44 1.21
C VAL A 477 21.76 44.65 2.52
N PHE A 478 22.56 45.02 3.52
CA PHE A 478 22.48 44.49 4.87
C PHE A 478 21.70 45.51 5.73
N LEU A 479 20.60 45.07 6.34
CA LEU A 479 19.84 45.88 7.31
C LEU A 479 20.17 45.39 8.73
N PRO A 480 20.66 46.26 9.63
CA PRO A 480 20.62 45.98 11.06
C PRO A 480 19.19 46.17 11.57
N ILE A 481 18.67 45.21 12.32
CA ILE A 481 17.40 45.35 13.03
C ILE A 481 17.72 45.69 14.48
N ASP A 482 17.90 46.98 14.76
CA ASP A 482 17.77 47.51 16.11
C ASP A 482 16.46 48.32 16.18
N GLY A 483 15.56 47.95 17.10
CA GLY A 483 14.40 48.78 17.44
C GLY A 483 13.00 48.30 17.04
N LEU A 484 12.71 46.98 17.04
CA LEU A 484 11.32 46.50 16.95
C LEU A 484 10.73 46.20 18.33
N THR A 485 9.83 47.08 18.78
CA THR A 485 9.06 46.94 20.02
C THR A 485 7.86 46.02 19.78
N TRP A 486 7.71 44.98 20.62
CA TRP A 486 6.64 43.99 20.52
C TRP A 486 5.44 44.40 21.38
N HIS A 487 4.25 44.50 20.79
CA HIS A 487 3.00 44.56 21.53
C HIS A 487 2.24 43.23 21.40
N LEU A 488 2.28 42.40 22.45
CA LEU A 488 1.38 41.26 22.59
C LEU A 488 0.00 41.78 23.04
N PRO A 489 -1.10 41.51 22.31
CA PRO A 489 -2.43 41.80 22.84
C PRO A 489 -2.75 40.82 23.97
N ARG A 490 -3.14 41.37 25.12
CA ARG A 490 -3.66 40.60 26.27
C ARG A 490 -4.89 39.79 25.87
N PRO A 491 -5.09 38.57 26.43
CA PRO A 491 -6.28 37.77 26.16
C PRO A 491 -7.53 38.47 26.71
N ARG A 492 -8.56 38.62 25.88
CA ARG A 492 -9.90 39.03 26.32
C ARG A 492 -10.70 37.80 26.81
N PRO A 493 -11.52 37.97 27.87
CA PRO A 493 -12.27 36.90 28.51
C PRO A 493 -13.46 36.45 27.65
N LEU A 494 -13.79 35.15 27.74
CA LEU A 494 -14.99 34.55 27.16
C LEU A 494 -16.23 35.01 27.96
N THR A 495 -17.28 35.42 27.26
CA THR A 495 -18.62 35.63 27.83
C THR A 495 -19.57 34.45 27.52
N PRO A 496 -20.64 34.27 28.32
CA PRO A 496 -21.38 33.01 28.47
C PRO A 496 -22.82 33.05 27.91
N ALA A 497 -23.21 31.94 27.25
CA ALA A 497 -24.57 31.33 27.16
C ALA A 497 -24.45 30.24 26.07
N GLN A 498 -24.68 28.94 26.28
CA GLN A 498 -25.77 28.29 27.03
C GLN A 498 -25.27 27.05 27.82
N GLU A 499 -25.64 27.02 29.11
CA GLU A 499 -25.48 25.98 30.13
C GLU A 499 -26.43 24.78 29.92
N TYR A 500 -26.20 23.57 30.43
CA TYR A 500 -26.50 23.08 31.81
C TYR A 500 -25.98 21.60 31.88
N VAL A 501 -25.45 20.98 32.96
CA VAL A 501 -25.78 20.97 34.40
C VAL A 501 -24.52 20.64 35.24
N LYS A 502 -24.37 21.31 36.40
CA LYS A 502 -23.43 21.06 37.53
C LYS A 502 -24.04 20.12 38.59
N ILE A 503 -23.19 19.69 39.54
CA ILE A 503 -23.42 19.18 40.93
C ILE A 503 -22.91 17.73 41.02
N SER A 504 -22.02 17.30 41.93
CA SER A 504 -21.58 17.79 43.26
C SER A 504 -20.10 17.41 43.50
N GLN A 505 -19.22 18.34 43.91
CA GLN A 505 -18.69 18.53 45.29
C GLN A 505 -17.89 17.32 45.84
N GLN A 506 -16.56 17.38 46.01
CA GLN A 506 -15.68 18.19 46.89
C GLN A 506 -15.30 17.48 48.21
N ARG A 507 -13.97 17.45 48.45
CA ARG A 507 -13.22 17.33 49.72
C ARG A 507 -13.16 15.89 50.30
N SER A 508 -12.01 15.36 50.72
CA SER A 508 -11.07 15.97 51.67
C SER A 508 -9.66 15.34 51.59
N SER A 509 -8.65 16.23 51.65
CA SER A 509 -7.35 16.22 52.37
C SER A 509 -6.41 14.98 52.50
N PRO A 510 -5.09 15.22 52.66
CA PRO A 510 -4.02 14.23 52.61
C PRO A 510 -3.68 13.66 54.01
N GLY A 511 -3.20 12.41 54.06
CA GLY A 511 -2.66 11.80 55.28
C GLY A 511 -1.84 10.55 54.97
N GLU A 512 -0.57 10.58 55.37
CA GLU A 512 0.30 9.41 55.47
C GLU A 512 -0.31 8.36 56.39
N LEU A 513 -0.10 7.07 56.09
CA LEU A 513 0.25 6.05 57.09
C LEU A 513 0.66 4.73 56.40
N THR A 514 1.85 4.31 56.80
CA THR A 514 2.49 3.01 56.80
C THR A 514 1.61 1.76 56.65
N GLY A 515 2.07 0.80 55.84
CA GLY A 515 1.51 -0.55 55.79
C GLY A 515 2.17 -1.47 54.76
N ARG A 516 3.25 -2.15 55.14
CA ARG A 516 3.85 -3.27 54.38
C ARG A 516 2.87 -4.45 54.27
N ARG A 517 2.74 -5.04 53.07
CA ARG A 517 2.73 -6.51 52.76
C ARG A 517 2.37 -6.73 51.27
N PRO A 518 2.70 -7.88 50.66
CA PRO A 518 4.03 -8.42 50.36
C PRO A 518 4.28 -8.51 48.83
N ARG A 519 5.55 -8.71 48.44
CA ARG A 519 5.96 -8.97 47.05
C ARG A 519 5.26 -10.24 46.51
N LYS A 520 4.48 -10.11 45.43
CA LYS A 520 4.18 -11.23 44.53
C LYS A 520 5.17 -11.20 43.37
N ARG A 521 5.81 -12.35 43.17
CA ARG A 521 6.84 -12.62 42.15
C ARG A 521 6.34 -12.30 40.75
N ALA A 522 7.30 -11.91 39.91
CA ALA A 522 7.16 -11.75 38.48
C ALA A 522 6.69 -13.05 37.82
N GLU A 523 5.65 -12.95 37.00
CA GLU A 523 5.26 -13.97 36.02
C GLU A 523 5.18 -13.31 34.63
N GLY A 524 5.94 -13.90 33.69
CA GLY A 524 5.57 -14.03 32.29
C GLY A 524 5.51 -12.78 31.42
N THR A 525 6.63 -12.39 30.82
CA THR A 525 6.65 -11.59 29.58
C THR A 525 6.15 -12.46 28.42
N GLU A 526 4.84 -12.68 28.29
CA GLU A 526 4.24 -13.26 27.08
C GLU A 526 4.28 -12.26 25.92
N GLY A 527 4.57 -12.77 24.73
CA GLY A 527 4.99 -12.03 23.54
C GLY A 527 4.03 -10.91 23.10
N ARG A 528 4.51 -9.68 23.18
CA ARG A 528 3.80 -8.49 22.69
C ARG A 528 3.79 -8.52 21.15
N MET A 529 2.62 -8.76 20.55
CA MET A 529 2.42 -8.81 19.09
C MET A 529 2.99 -7.55 18.40
N LEU A 530 3.82 -7.75 17.38
CA LEU A 530 4.45 -6.65 16.63
C LEU A 530 3.38 -5.82 15.90
N PRO A 531 3.54 -4.48 15.76
CA PRO A 531 2.57 -3.63 15.06
C PRO A 531 2.22 -4.12 13.66
N THR A 532 3.17 -4.68 12.93
CA THR A 532 2.97 -5.20 11.57
C THR A 532 2.16 -6.48 11.54
N GLN A 533 2.44 -7.39 12.48
CA GLN A 533 1.64 -8.61 12.67
C GLN A 533 0.22 -8.24 13.06
N ARG A 534 0.05 -7.28 13.97
CA ARG A 534 -1.25 -6.74 14.36
C ARG A 534 -1.96 -6.10 13.18
N ARG A 535 -1.28 -5.31 12.35
CA ARG A 535 -1.90 -4.70 11.17
C ARG A 535 -2.23 -5.67 10.05
N GLN A 536 -1.41 -6.68 9.84
CA GLN A 536 -1.76 -7.77 8.95
C GLN A 536 -2.97 -8.54 9.50
N ALA A 537 -3.01 -8.81 10.80
CA ALA A 537 -4.16 -9.42 11.46
C ALA A 537 -5.40 -8.51 11.40
N ILE A 538 -5.25 -7.18 11.52
CA ILE A 538 -6.32 -6.20 11.29
C ILE A 538 -6.76 -6.23 9.83
N LEU A 539 -5.86 -6.22 8.85
CA LEU A 539 -6.23 -6.32 7.44
C LEU A 539 -6.91 -7.66 7.13
N THR A 540 -6.44 -8.75 7.73
CA THR A 540 -7.08 -10.06 7.64
C THR A 540 -8.46 -10.03 8.28
N GLU A 541 -8.59 -9.49 9.49
CA GLU A 541 -9.87 -9.36 10.21
C GLU A 541 -10.82 -8.37 9.54
N VAL A 542 -10.32 -7.32 8.89
CA VAL A 542 -11.11 -6.36 8.08
C VAL A 542 -11.46 -6.94 6.71
N ARG A 543 -10.67 -7.89 6.20
CA ARG A 543 -10.99 -8.68 5.01
C ARG A 543 -12.00 -9.80 5.32
N GLU A 544 -11.94 -10.35 6.53
CA GLU A 544 -12.79 -11.44 7.01
C GLU A 544 -14.10 -10.94 7.64
N ALA A 545 -14.07 -9.79 8.30
CA ALA A 545 -15.23 -9.14 8.93
C ALA A 545 -15.52 -7.80 8.26
N SER A 546 -16.77 -7.61 7.84
CA SER A 546 -17.22 -6.46 7.04
C SER A 546 -17.13 -5.10 7.76
N ALA A 547 -16.92 -5.09 9.07
CA ALA A 547 -16.54 -3.93 9.87
C ALA A 547 -15.85 -4.41 11.16
N VAL A 548 -14.84 -3.66 11.61
CA VAL A 548 -14.19 -3.94 12.90
C VAL A 548 -13.98 -2.64 13.66
N SER A 549 -14.54 -2.54 14.87
CA SER A 549 -14.40 -1.33 15.69
C SER A 549 -12.99 -1.27 16.29
N ALA A 550 -12.45 -0.06 16.47
CA ALA A 550 -11.15 0.08 17.11
C ALA A 550 -11.18 -0.38 18.58
N GLU A 551 -12.33 -0.31 19.27
CA GLU A 551 -12.45 -0.88 20.63
C GLU A 551 -12.35 -2.40 20.61
N HIS A 552 -12.98 -3.07 19.63
CA HIS A 552 -12.88 -4.51 19.48
C HIS A 552 -11.45 -4.94 19.19
N LEU A 553 -10.81 -4.32 18.20
CA LEU A 553 -9.41 -4.59 17.87
C LEU A 553 -8.49 -4.30 19.07
N ALA A 554 -8.78 -3.26 19.86
CA ALA A 554 -8.00 -2.90 21.05
C ALA A 554 -8.09 -3.99 22.13
N ARG A 555 -9.31 -4.48 22.40
CA ARG A 555 -9.53 -5.61 23.32
C ARG A 555 -8.86 -6.89 22.80
N ARG A 556 -9.08 -7.23 21.54
CA ARG A 556 -8.55 -8.45 20.92
C ARG A 556 -7.04 -8.53 20.98
N PHE A 557 -6.36 -7.43 20.63
CA PHE A 557 -4.90 -7.40 20.59
C PHE A 557 -4.26 -6.96 21.92
N GLY A 558 -5.04 -6.71 22.96
CA GLY A 558 -4.54 -6.26 24.27
C GLY A 558 -3.77 -4.93 24.19
N VAL A 559 -4.20 -4.01 23.30
CA VAL A 559 -3.56 -2.70 23.10
C VAL A 559 -4.53 -1.55 23.34
N SER A 560 -4.02 -0.32 23.49
CA SER A 560 -4.90 0.84 23.66
C SER A 560 -5.69 1.17 22.40
N LEU A 561 -6.86 1.77 22.57
CA LEU A 561 -7.70 2.27 21.47
C LEU A 561 -6.94 3.21 20.53
N GLU A 562 -6.06 4.06 21.08
CA GLU A 562 -5.22 4.96 20.29
C GLU A 562 -4.17 4.21 19.45
N THR A 563 -3.68 3.05 19.92
CA THR A 563 -2.76 2.20 19.15
C THR A 563 -3.45 1.66 17.90
N ILE A 564 -4.69 1.15 18.04
CA ILE A 564 -5.48 0.71 16.89
C ILE A 564 -5.83 1.87 15.96
N ARG A 565 -6.28 3.02 16.49
CA ARG A 565 -6.57 4.20 15.66
C ARG A 565 -5.37 4.61 14.82
N ARG A 566 -4.16 4.55 15.39
CA ARG A 566 -2.91 4.81 14.67
C ARG A 566 -2.65 3.77 13.58
N ASP A 567 -2.83 2.49 13.89
CA ASP A 567 -2.68 1.38 12.93
C ASP A 567 -3.67 1.52 11.76
N LEU A 568 -4.94 1.82 12.02
CA LEU A 568 -5.99 2.01 11.01
C LEU A 568 -5.74 3.23 10.11
N ARG A 569 -5.36 4.38 10.70
CA ARG A 569 -5.00 5.58 9.92
C ARG A 569 -3.88 5.29 8.96
N GLY A 570 -2.86 4.58 9.43
CA GLY A 570 -1.76 4.24 8.58
C GLY A 570 -2.19 3.28 7.46
N LEU A 571 -2.98 2.23 7.75
CA LEU A 571 -3.45 1.27 6.73
C LEU A 571 -4.23 1.98 5.62
N ARG A 572 -5.01 3.00 5.97
CA ARG A 572 -5.68 3.88 5.01
C ARG A 572 -4.70 4.69 4.17
N ASP A 573 -3.71 5.30 4.78
CA ASP A 573 -2.73 6.11 4.06
C ASP A 573 -1.89 5.28 3.06
N MET A 574 -1.81 3.96 3.27
CA MET A 574 -1.23 2.97 2.35
C MET A 574 -2.18 2.57 1.20
N GLY A 575 -3.39 3.12 1.14
CA GLY A 575 -4.40 2.70 0.17
C GLY A 575 -4.93 1.27 0.39
N LEU A 576 -4.59 0.65 1.53
CA LEU A 576 -5.10 -0.68 1.90
C LEU A 576 -6.47 -0.61 2.58
N LEU A 577 -6.90 0.60 2.99
CA LEU A 577 -8.23 0.92 3.51
C LEU A 577 -8.68 2.28 2.93
N GLU A 578 -9.96 2.48 2.64
CA GLU A 578 -10.42 3.72 1.97
C GLU A 578 -10.77 4.88 2.94
N ARG A 579 -11.33 4.65 4.15
CA ARG A 579 -11.72 5.73 5.09
C ARG A 579 -11.63 5.32 6.58
N VAL A 580 -11.33 6.29 7.46
CA VAL A 580 -11.25 6.14 8.93
C VAL A 580 -11.89 7.36 9.61
N TYR A 581 -12.94 7.20 10.41
CA TYR A 581 -13.52 8.26 11.26
C TYR A 581 -13.59 7.78 12.72
N GLY A 582 -13.08 8.58 13.67
CA GLY A 582 -13.35 8.41 15.11
C GLY A 582 -12.91 7.11 15.80
N GLY A 583 -12.26 6.16 15.12
CA GLY A 583 -12.01 4.82 15.63
C GLY A 583 -12.98 3.75 15.14
N ALA A 584 -13.81 4.04 14.14
CA ALA A 584 -14.51 3.03 13.38
C ALA A 584 -13.98 3.02 11.93
N LEU A 585 -13.64 1.82 11.45
CA LEU A 585 -13.56 1.57 10.02
C LEU A 585 -15.00 1.50 9.50
N SER A 586 -15.41 2.52 8.76
CA SER A 586 -16.53 2.40 7.84
C SER A 586 -15.95 2.55 6.44
N VAL A 587 -15.58 1.40 5.86
CA VAL A 587 -15.76 1.25 4.41
C VAL A 587 -17.26 1.16 4.24
N ARG A 588 -17.83 1.87 3.27
CA ARG A 588 -19.22 1.60 2.86
C ARG A 588 -19.31 0.11 2.66
N SER A 589 -20.13 -0.51 3.50
CA SER A 589 -20.44 -1.92 3.57
C SER A 589 -20.35 -2.51 2.14
N SER A 590 -19.28 -3.23 1.83
CA SER A 590 -19.17 -3.99 0.60
C SER A 590 -18.95 -5.45 0.97
N GLU A 591 -19.66 -6.30 0.25
CA GLU A 591 -19.55 -7.73 0.45
C GLU A 591 -18.18 -8.22 -0.04
N GLY A 592 -17.51 -9.08 0.73
CA GLY A 592 -16.24 -9.70 0.30
C GLY A 592 -16.40 -10.48 -1.01
N SER A 593 -15.30 -10.75 -1.72
CA SER A 593 -15.38 -11.49 -3.00
C SER A 593 -16.06 -12.86 -2.81
N PHE A 594 -16.80 -13.31 -3.83
CA PHE A 594 -17.50 -14.60 -3.80
C PHE A 594 -16.58 -15.75 -3.38
N THR A 595 -15.40 -15.85 -3.98
CA THR A 595 -14.39 -16.88 -3.66
C THR A 595 -13.97 -16.85 -2.18
N ALA A 596 -13.75 -15.66 -1.61
CA ALA A 596 -13.39 -15.52 -0.19
C ALA A 596 -14.56 -15.89 0.72
N ARG A 597 -15.79 -15.54 0.34
CA ARG A 597 -16.99 -15.94 1.09
C ARG A 597 -17.24 -17.45 1.01
N THR A 598 -16.89 -18.14 -0.07
CA THR A 598 -17.12 -19.59 -0.20
C THR A 598 -16.23 -20.42 0.75
N THR A 599 -15.10 -19.87 1.20
CA THR A 599 -14.24 -20.51 2.22
C THR A 599 -14.57 -20.05 3.63
N LEU A 600 -14.96 -18.79 3.81
CA LEU A 600 -15.30 -18.23 5.12
C LEU A 600 -16.59 -18.83 5.69
N HIS A 601 -16.53 -19.27 6.96
CA HIS A 601 -17.66 -19.84 7.70
C HIS A 601 -18.37 -21.00 6.98
N ARG A 602 -17.65 -21.76 6.14
CA ARG A 602 -18.22 -22.83 5.30
C ARG A 602 -19.05 -23.83 6.11
N GLU A 603 -18.56 -24.29 7.26
CA GLU A 603 -19.28 -25.24 8.11
C GLU A 603 -20.64 -24.70 8.59
N ARG A 604 -20.71 -23.40 8.90
CA ARG A 604 -21.96 -22.73 9.30
C ARG A 604 -22.95 -22.71 8.14
N LYS A 605 -22.47 -22.37 6.95
CA LYS A 605 -23.28 -22.33 5.72
C LYS A 605 -23.80 -23.70 5.33
N GLN A 606 -22.97 -24.73 5.48
CA GLN A 606 -23.38 -26.12 5.29
C GLN A 606 -24.41 -26.57 6.33
N ALA A 607 -24.30 -26.12 7.58
CA ALA A 607 -25.32 -26.41 8.60
C ALA A 607 -26.68 -25.77 8.24
N ILE A 608 -26.65 -24.51 7.80
CA ILE A 608 -27.83 -23.80 7.30
C ILE A 608 -28.43 -24.52 6.08
N ALA A 609 -27.58 -24.95 5.13
CA ALA A 609 -28.02 -25.67 3.95
C ALA A 609 -28.70 -27.01 4.30
N ARG A 610 -28.12 -27.78 5.23
CA ARG A 610 -28.74 -29.02 5.74
C ARG A 610 -30.11 -28.77 6.37
N LEU A 611 -30.26 -27.69 7.13
CA LEU A 611 -31.55 -27.29 7.68
C LEU A 611 -32.52 -26.90 6.56
N ALA A 612 -32.09 -26.06 5.61
CA ALA A 612 -32.91 -25.60 4.49
C ALA A 612 -33.52 -26.75 3.69
N VAL A 613 -32.72 -27.77 3.34
CA VAL A 613 -33.22 -28.90 2.53
C VAL A 613 -34.22 -29.80 3.27
N THR A 614 -34.29 -29.76 4.60
CA THR A 614 -35.35 -30.46 5.35
C THR A 614 -36.73 -29.82 5.19
N LEU A 615 -36.79 -28.58 4.71
CA LEU A 615 -38.03 -27.85 4.46
C LEU A 615 -38.56 -28.07 3.04
N ILE A 616 -37.72 -28.62 2.14
CA ILE A 616 -38.03 -28.74 0.72
C ILE A 616 -38.82 -30.02 0.46
N ALA A 617 -40.01 -29.88 -0.15
CA ALA A 617 -40.78 -31.02 -0.64
C ALA A 617 -40.16 -31.59 -1.93
N PRO A 618 -40.26 -32.91 -2.18
CA PRO A 618 -39.57 -33.57 -3.30
C PRO A 618 -39.79 -32.95 -4.69
N ASP A 619 -40.99 -32.42 -4.95
CA ASP A 619 -41.41 -31.89 -6.25
C ASP A 619 -41.65 -30.37 -6.24
N ALA A 620 -41.16 -29.66 -5.22
CA ALA A 620 -41.39 -28.23 -5.06
C ALA A 620 -40.71 -27.39 -6.15
N THR A 621 -41.33 -26.27 -6.49
CA THR A 621 -40.72 -25.19 -7.25
C THR A 621 -39.99 -24.27 -6.29
N ILE A 622 -38.66 -24.26 -6.32
CA ILE A 622 -37.83 -23.50 -5.38
C ILE A 622 -37.01 -22.42 -6.07
N VAL A 623 -36.82 -21.29 -5.40
CA VAL A 623 -35.85 -20.26 -5.79
C VAL A 623 -34.59 -20.41 -4.95
N ILE A 624 -33.44 -20.55 -5.61
CA ILE A 624 -32.12 -20.46 -4.96
C ILE A 624 -31.48 -19.15 -5.41
N ASP A 625 -31.36 -18.21 -4.48
CA ASP A 625 -30.86 -16.87 -4.73
C ASP A 625 -29.31 -16.83 -4.83
N VAL A 626 -28.78 -15.64 -5.03
CA VAL A 626 -27.35 -15.35 -5.04
C VAL A 626 -26.78 -15.40 -3.62
N GLY A 627 -25.65 -16.09 -3.47
CA GLY A 627 -24.85 -16.07 -2.26
C GLY A 627 -24.14 -17.38 -1.99
N THR A 628 -23.07 -17.31 -1.20
CA THR A 628 -22.28 -18.51 -0.87
C THR A 628 -23.06 -19.51 -0.02
N THR A 629 -23.97 -19.04 0.84
CA THR A 629 -24.87 -19.93 1.60
C THR A 629 -25.94 -20.56 0.72
N ALA A 630 -26.48 -19.80 -0.26
CA ALA A 630 -27.45 -20.32 -1.22
C ALA A 630 -26.82 -21.37 -2.15
N LEU A 631 -25.55 -21.21 -2.54
CA LEU A 631 -24.80 -22.24 -3.25
C LEU A 631 -24.67 -23.54 -2.42
N GLU A 632 -24.47 -23.45 -1.11
CA GLU A 632 -24.45 -24.65 -0.26
C GLU A 632 -25.83 -25.33 -0.19
N VAL A 633 -26.95 -24.57 -0.30
CA VAL A 633 -28.30 -25.16 -0.45
C VAL A 633 -28.40 -25.97 -1.74
N ALA A 634 -27.94 -25.41 -2.87
CA ALA A 634 -27.92 -26.13 -4.15
C ALA A 634 -27.12 -27.44 -4.05
N ARG A 635 -25.95 -27.40 -3.40
CA ARG A 635 -25.10 -28.59 -3.14
C ARG A 635 -25.74 -29.63 -2.23
N ALA A 636 -26.55 -29.17 -1.27
CA ALA A 636 -27.18 -30.03 -0.29
C ALA A 636 -28.49 -30.65 -0.77
N LEU A 637 -29.01 -30.25 -1.95
CA LEU A 637 -30.25 -30.81 -2.48
C LEU A 637 -30.13 -32.34 -2.58
N PRO A 638 -31.10 -33.09 -2.05
CA PRO A 638 -31.01 -34.54 -2.03
C PRO A 638 -31.08 -35.10 -3.45
N ALA A 639 -30.43 -36.24 -3.68
CA ALA A 639 -30.47 -36.94 -4.96
C ALA A 639 -31.88 -37.40 -5.37
N SER A 640 -32.84 -37.39 -4.43
CA SER A 640 -34.26 -37.71 -4.65
C SER A 640 -35.13 -36.50 -5.01
N PHE A 641 -34.61 -35.27 -4.96
CA PHE A 641 -35.36 -34.08 -5.36
C PHE A 641 -35.59 -34.08 -6.88
N ARG A 642 -36.83 -33.84 -7.32
CA ARG A 642 -37.27 -33.86 -8.72
C ARG A 642 -37.99 -32.58 -9.16
N GLY A 643 -38.06 -31.59 -8.28
CA GLY A 643 -38.75 -30.33 -8.51
C GLY A 643 -38.02 -29.35 -9.45
N LYS A 644 -38.56 -28.14 -9.53
CA LYS A 644 -38.00 -27.07 -10.37
C LYS A 644 -37.12 -26.15 -9.55
N VAL A 645 -35.97 -25.75 -10.10
CA VAL A 645 -35.08 -24.76 -9.47
C VAL A 645 -34.99 -23.52 -10.34
N LEU A 646 -35.46 -22.39 -9.80
CA LEU A 646 -35.27 -21.07 -10.38
C LEU A 646 -34.08 -20.41 -9.69
N THR A 647 -33.14 -19.87 -10.45
CA THR A 647 -32.00 -19.17 -9.86
C THR A 647 -31.54 -18.02 -10.72
N ASN A 648 -31.00 -16.98 -10.09
CA ASN A 648 -30.23 -15.91 -10.73
C ASN A 648 -28.74 -16.01 -10.40
N SER A 649 -28.30 -17.13 -9.84
CA SER A 649 -26.92 -17.41 -9.48
C SER A 649 -26.32 -18.37 -10.52
N VAL A 650 -25.42 -17.88 -11.37
CA VAL A 650 -24.70 -18.74 -12.31
C VAL A 650 -23.94 -19.86 -11.58
N PRO A 651 -23.29 -19.63 -10.41
CA PRO A 651 -22.65 -20.71 -9.67
C PRO A 651 -23.63 -21.80 -9.21
N ALA A 652 -24.83 -21.43 -8.74
CA ALA A 652 -25.85 -22.42 -8.34
C ALA A 652 -26.40 -23.16 -9.56
N ALA A 653 -26.61 -22.45 -10.69
CA ALA A 653 -27.01 -23.08 -11.93
C ALA A 653 -25.98 -24.09 -12.44
N MET A 654 -24.68 -23.76 -12.38
CA MET A 654 -23.62 -24.68 -12.79
C MET A 654 -23.49 -25.90 -11.88
N GLU A 655 -23.71 -25.74 -10.58
CA GLU A 655 -23.75 -26.87 -9.64
C GLU A 655 -24.89 -27.85 -9.99
N LEU A 656 -26.04 -27.33 -10.40
CA LEU A 656 -27.24 -28.13 -10.69
C LEU A 656 -27.36 -28.57 -12.15
N ALA A 657 -26.58 -28.00 -13.07
CA ALA A 657 -26.67 -28.28 -14.50
C ALA A 657 -26.36 -29.74 -14.87
N ALA A 658 -25.63 -30.46 -14.01
CA ALA A 658 -25.32 -31.88 -14.20
C ALA A 658 -26.42 -32.83 -13.72
N ARG A 659 -27.55 -32.29 -13.23
CA ARG A 659 -28.68 -33.06 -12.69
C ARG A 659 -29.84 -33.08 -13.68
N ASP A 660 -29.95 -34.18 -14.42
CA ASP A 660 -31.03 -34.41 -15.40
C ASP A 660 -32.41 -34.57 -14.75
N ASP A 661 -32.44 -34.73 -13.42
CA ASP A 661 -33.62 -34.97 -12.63
C ASP A 661 -34.23 -33.70 -12.02
N ILE A 662 -33.65 -32.52 -12.31
CA ILE A 662 -34.13 -31.20 -11.89
C ILE A 662 -34.44 -30.35 -13.13
N GLU A 663 -35.61 -29.72 -13.16
CA GLU A 663 -35.90 -28.67 -14.15
C GLU A 663 -35.26 -27.35 -13.70
N LEU A 664 -34.10 -27.01 -14.28
CA LEU A 664 -33.34 -25.82 -13.91
C LEU A 664 -33.66 -24.63 -14.84
N LEU A 665 -34.14 -23.54 -14.26
CA LEU A 665 -34.35 -22.26 -14.95
C LEU A 665 -33.41 -21.19 -14.39
N LEU A 666 -32.51 -20.69 -15.25
CA LEU A 666 -31.59 -19.59 -14.92
C LEU A 666 -32.15 -18.26 -15.45
N ALA A 667 -32.34 -17.29 -14.54
CA ALA A 667 -32.73 -15.94 -14.90
C ALA A 667 -31.66 -15.29 -15.81
N GLY A 668 -32.09 -14.69 -16.92
CA GLY A 668 -31.23 -13.89 -17.80
C GLY A 668 -30.95 -12.49 -17.28
N GLY A 669 -30.16 -11.70 -18.01
CA GLY A 669 -29.86 -10.30 -17.69
C GLY A 669 -28.37 -10.00 -17.52
N GLN A 670 -28.05 -8.90 -16.85
CA GLN A 670 -26.67 -8.49 -16.64
C GLN A 670 -26.03 -9.34 -15.53
N VAL A 671 -24.91 -10.00 -15.85
CA VAL A 671 -24.14 -10.79 -14.89
C VAL A 671 -23.16 -9.89 -14.14
N ARG A 672 -23.33 -9.77 -12.82
CA ARG A 672 -22.41 -9.01 -11.96
C ARG A 672 -21.10 -9.79 -11.78
N PRO A 673 -19.93 -9.20 -12.11
CA PRO A 673 -18.64 -9.80 -11.82
C PRO A 673 -18.44 -10.05 -10.32
N GLY A 674 -17.74 -11.13 -9.99
CA GLY A 674 -17.52 -11.56 -8.61
C GLY A 674 -18.46 -12.69 -8.21
N ASP A 675 -19.74 -12.38 -8.02
CA ASP A 675 -20.75 -13.38 -7.59
C ASP A 675 -21.40 -14.11 -8.74
N ALA A 676 -21.17 -13.64 -9.97
CA ALA A 676 -21.81 -14.15 -11.19
C ALA A 676 -23.35 -14.21 -11.03
N ALA A 677 -23.89 -13.09 -10.55
CA ALA A 677 -25.32 -12.89 -10.28
C ALA A 677 -26.01 -12.20 -11.46
N CYS A 678 -27.07 -12.80 -11.99
CA CYS A 678 -27.95 -12.20 -12.98
C CYS A 678 -28.87 -11.18 -12.30
N SER A 679 -28.92 -9.96 -12.84
CA SER A 679 -29.68 -8.86 -12.26
C SER A 679 -30.23 -7.89 -13.31
N GLY A 680 -31.08 -6.96 -12.86
CA GLY A 680 -31.73 -5.95 -13.69
C GLY A 680 -33.09 -6.39 -14.22
N ALA A 681 -33.67 -5.60 -15.12
CA ALA A 681 -35.06 -5.74 -15.58
C ALA A 681 -35.41 -7.14 -16.11
N HIS A 682 -34.47 -7.84 -16.75
CA HIS A 682 -34.70 -9.21 -17.26
C HIS A 682 -34.85 -10.23 -16.12
N ALA A 683 -34.02 -10.15 -15.09
CA ALA A 683 -34.11 -11.04 -13.93
C ALA A 683 -35.38 -10.75 -13.12
N GLU A 684 -35.73 -9.46 -12.98
CA GLU A 684 -36.98 -9.05 -12.32
C GLU A 684 -38.21 -9.52 -13.08
N ALA A 685 -38.24 -9.37 -14.41
CA ALA A 685 -39.35 -9.87 -15.24
C ALA A 685 -39.45 -11.41 -15.19
N PHE A 686 -38.31 -12.10 -15.18
CA PHE A 686 -38.27 -13.56 -15.02
C PHE A 686 -38.93 -14.00 -13.72
N PHE A 687 -38.51 -13.47 -12.56
CA PHE A 687 -39.13 -13.83 -11.29
C PHE A 687 -40.54 -13.28 -11.11
N GLY A 688 -40.88 -12.14 -11.72
CA GLY A 688 -42.24 -11.60 -11.70
C GLY A 688 -43.25 -12.37 -12.55
N SER A 689 -42.79 -13.30 -13.37
CA SER A 689 -43.64 -14.18 -14.20
C SER A 689 -43.70 -15.62 -13.70
N CYS A 690 -43.05 -15.92 -12.57
CA CYS A 690 -42.97 -17.25 -11.99
C CYS A 690 -43.50 -17.21 -10.55
N TYR A 691 -44.21 -18.27 -10.12
CA TYR A 691 -44.56 -18.47 -8.71
C TYR A 691 -43.77 -19.65 -8.16
N ALA A 692 -43.12 -19.46 -7.00
CA ALA A 692 -42.36 -20.50 -6.31
C ALA A 692 -43.02 -20.91 -4.99
N ASP A 693 -42.90 -22.18 -4.64
CA ASP A 693 -43.35 -22.67 -3.33
C ASP A 693 -42.45 -22.13 -2.21
N MET A 694 -41.14 -22.09 -2.46
CA MET A 694 -40.15 -21.65 -1.48
C MET A 694 -39.03 -20.85 -2.13
N ALA A 695 -38.56 -19.81 -1.45
CA ALA A 695 -37.38 -19.05 -1.83
C ALA A 695 -36.32 -19.09 -0.72
N PHE A 696 -35.08 -19.39 -1.08
CA PHE A 696 -33.92 -19.39 -0.19
C PHE A 696 -32.99 -18.24 -0.54
N LEU A 697 -33.08 -17.17 0.26
CA LEU A 697 -32.55 -15.85 -0.05
C LEU A 697 -31.19 -15.61 0.59
N GLY A 698 -30.24 -15.08 -0.16
CA GLY A 698 -28.98 -14.59 0.37
C GLY A 698 -29.18 -13.35 1.26
N SER A 699 -28.17 -13.03 2.07
CA SER A 699 -28.21 -11.86 2.95
C SER A 699 -26.88 -11.12 3.03
N GLY A 700 -26.93 -9.79 2.90
CA GLY A 700 -25.82 -8.91 3.26
C GLY A 700 -25.73 -8.72 4.77
N GLY A 701 -26.89 -8.61 5.44
CA GLY A 701 -27.05 -8.58 6.90
C GLY A 701 -28.51 -8.64 7.32
N VAL A 702 -28.77 -9.09 8.55
CA VAL A 702 -30.11 -9.23 9.14
C VAL A 702 -30.15 -8.51 10.49
N HIS A 703 -31.03 -7.53 10.65
CA HIS A 703 -31.09 -6.70 11.86
C HIS A 703 -32.53 -6.45 12.30
N ALA A 704 -32.80 -6.56 13.61
CA ALA A 704 -34.15 -6.47 14.20
C ALA A 704 -34.92 -5.22 13.75
N GLY A 705 -34.29 -4.05 13.78
CA GLY A 705 -34.94 -2.80 13.35
C GLY A 705 -34.85 -2.50 11.85
N ALA A 706 -33.85 -3.03 11.14
CA ALA A 706 -33.59 -2.64 9.75
C ALA A 706 -34.19 -3.62 8.74
N GLY A 707 -34.48 -4.85 9.16
CA GLY A 707 -34.96 -5.92 8.30
C GLY A 707 -33.84 -6.72 7.65
N LEU A 708 -34.17 -7.37 6.55
CA LEU A 708 -33.21 -7.95 5.62
C LEU A 708 -32.52 -6.83 4.83
N THR A 709 -31.20 -6.85 4.77
CA THR A 709 -30.39 -5.83 4.10
C THR A 709 -29.35 -6.45 3.18
N ASP A 710 -28.94 -5.70 2.16
CA ASP A 710 -27.97 -6.10 1.16
C ASP A 710 -26.98 -5.01 0.77
N TYR A 711 -25.82 -5.42 0.24
CA TYR A 711 -24.75 -4.52 -0.20
C TYR A 711 -24.94 -4.01 -1.63
N HIS A 712 -25.75 -4.68 -2.45
CA HIS A 712 -25.92 -4.41 -3.88
C HIS A 712 -27.38 -4.07 -4.21
N LEU A 713 -27.61 -2.81 -4.63
CA LEU A 713 -28.95 -2.31 -4.96
C LEU A 713 -29.67 -3.15 -6.03
N ALA A 714 -28.95 -3.69 -7.01
CA ALA A 714 -29.54 -4.49 -8.09
C ALA A 714 -30.14 -5.82 -7.58
N GLU A 715 -29.59 -6.38 -6.50
CA GLU A 715 -30.10 -7.61 -5.88
C GLU A 715 -31.30 -7.34 -4.99
N VAL A 716 -31.39 -6.14 -4.42
CA VAL A 716 -32.53 -5.72 -3.61
C VAL A 716 -33.83 -5.77 -4.41
N SER A 717 -33.84 -5.21 -5.63
CA SER A 717 -35.02 -5.22 -6.49
C SER A 717 -35.42 -6.65 -6.86
N THR A 718 -34.44 -7.46 -7.28
CA THR A 718 -34.67 -8.87 -7.65
C THR A 718 -35.23 -9.68 -6.48
N ARG A 719 -34.64 -9.57 -5.28
CA ARG A 719 -35.11 -10.26 -4.07
C ARG A 719 -36.50 -9.82 -3.64
N ARG A 720 -36.83 -8.53 -3.76
CA ARG A 720 -38.20 -8.05 -3.48
C ARG A 720 -39.22 -8.70 -4.42
N THR A 721 -38.87 -8.85 -5.69
CA THR A 721 -39.73 -9.54 -6.66
C THR A 721 -39.87 -11.01 -6.32
N ILE A 722 -38.77 -11.70 -5.96
CA ILE A 722 -38.80 -13.10 -5.50
C ILE A 722 -39.69 -13.24 -4.27
N ILE A 723 -39.52 -12.40 -3.24
CA ILE A 723 -40.33 -12.43 -2.02
C ILE A 723 -41.82 -12.22 -2.32
N ALA A 724 -42.15 -11.37 -3.29
CA ALA A 724 -43.53 -11.11 -3.67
C ALA A 724 -44.19 -12.29 -4.42
N HIS A 725 -43.41 -13.18 -5.03
CA HIS A 725 -43.90 -14.29 -5.86
C HIS A 725 -43.51 -15.68 -5.31
N ALA A 726 -43.11 -15.75 -4.03
CA ALA A 726 -42.83 -17.00 -3.34
C ALA A 726 -43.84 -17.22 -2.20
N ALA A 727 -44.42 -18.42 -2.09
CA ALA A 727 -45.36 -18.76 -1.03
C ALA A 727 -44.69 -18.76 0.36
N ALA A 728 -43.44 -19.21 0.43
CA ALA A 728 -42.58 -19.07 1.61
C ALA A 728 -41.20 -18.51 1.25
N SER A 729 -40.67 -17.59 2.06
CA SER A 729 -39.36 -16.97 1.86
C SER A 729 -38.48 -17.16 3.09
N TYR A 730 -37.35 -17.83 2.91
CA TYR A 730 -36.39 -18.16 3.95
C TYR A 730 -35.09 -17.37 3.74
N VAL A 731 -34.71 -16.58 4.73
CA VAL A 731 -33.43 -15.85 4.71
C VAL A 731 -32.32 -16.78 5.19
N LEU A 732 -31.23 -16.86 4.42
CA LEU A 732 -30.04 -17.62 4.80
C LEU A 732 -29.00 -16.66 5.40
N ALA A 733 -28.73 -16.77 6.71
CA ALA A 733 -27.72 -15.93 7.35
C ALA A 733 -27.02 -16.68 8.48
N ASP A 734 -25.70 -16.85 8.36
CA ASP A 734 -24.91 -17.35 9.49
C ASP A 734 -24.84 -16.32 10.61
N SER A 735 -24.47 -16.78 11.81
CA SER A 735 -24.38 -16.00 13.04
C SER A 735 -23.60 -14.69 12.90
N SER A 736 -22.64 -14.61 11.98
CA SER A 736 -21.89 -13.36 11.72
C SER A 736 -22.72 -12.26 11.04
N LYS A 737 -23.84 -12.61 10.40
CA LYS A 737 -24.73 -11.70 9.68
C LYS A 737 -25.86 -11.15 10.54
N LEU A 738 -26.06 -11.71 11.73
CA LEU A 738 -27.10 -11.28 12.67
C LEU A 738 -26.64 -10.00 13.37
N GLY A 739 -27.54 -9.00 13.45
CA GLY A 739 -27.22 -7.67 13.94
C GLY A 739 -26.45 -6.78 12.94
N THR A 740 -26.17 -7.28 11.73
CA THR A 740 -25.47 -6.51 10.70
C THR A 740 -26.47 -5.78 9.80
N ILE A 741 -26.18 -4.51 9.48
CA ILE A 741 -26.95 -3.70 8.53
C ILE A 741 -26.07 -3.43 7.30
N ALA A 742 -26.48 -3.91 6.14
CA ALA A 742 -25.91 -3.54 4.85
C ALA A 742 -26.60 -2.30 4.25
N VAL A 743 -25.96 -1.66 3.26
CA VAL A 743 -26.32 -0.30 2.78
C VAL A 743 -27.72 -0.18 2.17
N HIS A 744 -28.32 -1.26 1.69
CA HIS A 744 -29.66 -1.24 1.10
C HIS A 744 -30.63 -2.15 1.85
N ARG A 745 -31.81 -1.63 2.16
CA ARG A 745 -32.88 -2.42 2.79
C ARG A 745 -33.63 -3.23 1.75
N VAL A 746 -33.75 -4.55 1.95
CA VAL A 746 -34.59 -5.43 1.12
C VAL A 746 -36.04 -5.35 1.59
N CYS A 747 -36.36 -5.83 2.79
CA CYS A 747 -37.70 -5.80 3.37
C CYS A 747 -37.62 -5.86 4.92
N PRO A 748 -38.68 -5.47 5.64
CA PRO A 748 -38.82 -5.81 7.06
C PRO A 748 -38.92 -7.34 7.27
N LEU A 749 -38.66 -7.81 8.50
CA LEU A 749 -38.57 -9.24 8.80
C LEU A 749 -39.93 -9.95 8.83
N ASP A 750 -41.02 -9.21 9.05
CA ASP A 750 -42.40 -9.71 8.97
C ASP A 750 -42.84 -10.08 7.53
N ARG A 751 -42.03 -9.74 6.52
CA ARG A 751 -42.25 -10.09 5.11
C ARG A 751 -41.56 -11.38 4.68
N VAL A 752 -40.81 -12.03 5.56
CA VAL A 752 -40.18 -13.33 5.32
C VAL A 752 -40.76 -14.38 6.26
N THR A 753 -40.79 -15.64 5.83
CA THR A 753 -41.36 -16.75 6.60
C THR A 753 -40.48 -17.09 7.81
N ALA A 754 -39.18 -17.23 7.58
CA ALA A 754 -38.22 -17.47 8.65
C ALA A 754 -36.78 -17.09 8.25
N LEU A 755 -35.95 -16.87 9.26
CA LEU A 755 -34.50 -16.82 9.15
C LEU A 755 -33.91 -18.18 9.49
N LEU A 756 -33.10 -18.74 8.58
CA LEU A 756 -32.29 -19.94 8.82
C LEU A 756 -30.87 -19.54 9.20
N THR A 757 -30.42 -19.99 10.36
CA THR A 757 -29.08 -19.66 10.90
C THR A 757 -28.36 -20.88 11.48
N ASP A 758 -27.09 -20.71 11.84
CA ASP A 758 -26.27 -21.78 12.43
C ASP A 758 -26.38 -21.82 13.97
N HIS A 759 -25.91 -22.92 14.57
CA HIS A 759 -25.99 -23.17 16.02
C HIS A 759 -25.24 -22.15 16.90
N LEU A 760 -24.40 -21.27 16.33
CA LEU A 760 -23.64 -20.26 17.06
C LEU A 760 -24.39 -18.92 17.19
N ALA A 761 -25.64 -18.83 16.71
CA ALA A 761 -26.46 -17.65 16.91
C ALA A 761 -26.69 -17.39 18.41
N GLY A 762 -26.21 -16.25 18.91
CA GLY A 762 -26.35 -15.89 20.32
C GLY A 762 -27.80 -15.63 20.71
N ALA A 763 -28.18 -16.01 21.92
CA ALA A 763 -29.56 -15.88 22.43
C ALA A 763 -30.09 -14.44 22.29
N GLU A 764 -29.28 -13.43 22.62
CA GLU A 764 -29.67 -12.02 22.50
C GLU A 764 -30.04 -11.61 21.05
N ALA A 765 -29.28 -12.09 20.06
CA ALA A 765 -29.57 -11.80 18.65
C ALA A 765 -30.84 -12.51 18.18
N VAL A 766 -31.05 -13.76 18.62
CA VAL A 766 -32.26 -14.53 18.30
C VAL A 766 -33.50 -13.88 18.95
N ASP A 767 -33.40 -13.49 20.22
CA ASP A 767 -34.48 -12.83 20.95
C ASP A 767 -34.85 -11.49 20.32
N ALA A 768 -33.86 -10.68 19.93
CA ALA A 768 -34.09 -9.41 19.26
C ALA A 768 -34.79 -9.57 17.90
N LEU A 769 -34.40 -10.59 17.12
CA LEU A 769 -35.03 -10.88 15.82
C LEU A 769 -36.44 -11.44 15.99
N THR A 770 -36.65 -12.30 16.99
CA THR A 770 -37.96 -12.86 17.33
C THR A 770 -38.92 -11.78 17.83
N GLY A 771 -38.44 -10.89 18.70
CA GLY A 771 -39.20 -9.72 19.16
C GLY A 771 -39.55 -8.72 18.04
N ALA A 772 -38.79 -8.72 16.95
CA ALA A 772 -39.07 -7.96 15.74
C ALA A 772 -40.02 -8.68 14.76
N GLY A 773 -40.62 -9.81 15.16
CA GLY A 773 -41.60 -10.55 14.37
C GLY A 773 -41.01 -11.56 13.38
N CYS A 774 -39.73 -11.92 13.52
CA CYS A 774 -39.07 -12.91 12.67
C CYS A 774 -39.07 -14.30 13.32
N THR A 775 -39.56 -15.34 12.64
CA THR A 775 -39.32 -16.72 13.07
C THR A 775 -37.85 -17.08 12.81
N VAL A 776 -37.11 -17.54 13.82
CA VAL A 776 -35.70 -17.96 13.67
C VAL A 776 -35.57 -19.47 13.84
N LEU A 777 -35.01 -20.15 12.83
CA LEU A 777 -34.71 -21.58 12.86
C LEU A 777 -33.19 -21.77 12.85
N ALA A 778 -32.65 -22.34 13.93
CA ALA A 778 -31.22 -22.60 14.07
C ALA A 778 -30.88 -24.07 13.75
N ALA A 779 -29.85 -24.27 12.94
CA ALA A 779 -29.34 -25.61 12.66
C ALA A 779 -28.76 -26.25 13.94
N PRO A 780 -28.89 -27.57 14.15
CA PRO A 780 -28.32 -28.24 15.31
C PRO A 780 -26.77 -28.26 15.25
N PRO A 781 -26.08 -28.35 16.42
CA PRO A 781 -24.63 -28.48 16.44
C PRO A 781 -24.18 -29.79 15.77
N PRO A 782 -22.98 -29.83 15.15
CA PRO A 782 -22.47 -31.04 14.54
C PRO A 782 -22.30 -32.15 15.60
N ARG A 783 -22.81 -33.36 15.32
CA ARG A 783 -22.58 -34.53 16.18
C ARG A 783 -21.09 -34.86 16.22
N ALA A 784 -20.51 -34.96 17.41
CA ALA A 784 -19.15 -35.44 17.58
C ALA A 784 -19.06 -36.90 17.11
N LEU A 785 -18.10 -37.20 16.22
CA LEU A 785 -17.76 -38.57 15.87
C LEU A 785 -17.15 -39.27 17.10
N PRO A 786 -17.56 -40.51 17.44
CA PRO A 786 -16.92 -41.24 18.53
C PRO A 786 -15.45 -41.52 18.19
N CYS A 787 -14.56 -41.16 19.13
CA CYS A 787 -13.13 -41.42 19.03
C CYS A 787 -12.87 -42.94 19.14
N PRO A 788 -12.03 -43.56 18.27
CA PRO A 788 -11.65 -44.94 18.45
C PRO A 788 -10.83 -45.12 19.75
N PRO A 789 -10.95 -46.26 20.46
CA PRO A 789 -10.26 -46.48 21.72
C PRO A 789 -8.75 -46.53 21.50
N VAL A 790 -8.03 -45.69 22.25
CA VAL A 790 -6.56 -45.69 22.29
C VAL A 790 -6.10 -46.86 23.16
N ASP A 791 -5.41 -47.83 22.56
CA ASP A 791 -4.76 -48.93 23.28
C ASP A 791 -3.66 -48.36 24.21
N ARG A 792 -3.75 -48.70 25.50
CA ARG A 792 -2.87 -48.21 26.59
C ARG A 792 -1.84 -49.27 26.98
N SER A 793 -1.32 -50.04 26.03
CA SER A 793 -0.38 -51.12 26.31
C SER A 793 1.11 -50.71 26.35
N ASP A 794 1.50 -49.50 25.92
CA ASP A 794 2.93 -49.22 25.64
C ASP A 794 3.65 -48.14 26.49
N VAL A 795 3.23 -47.92 27.74
CA VAL A 795 4.00 -47.05 28.66
C VAL A 795 4.16 -47.69 30.05
N ARG A 796 4.91 -48.79 30.15
CA ARG A 796 5.65 -49.17 31.37
C ARG A 796 6.91 -49.96 31.03
N GLY A 797 8.07 -49.47 31.46
CA GLY A 797 9.24 -50.30 31.74
C GLY A 797 10.47 -50.04 30.88
N ARG A 798 11.28 -49.03 31.24
CA ARG A 798 12.74 -49.09 31.02
C ARG A 798 13.45 -48.77 32.33
N SER A 799 13.71 -49.81 33.10
CA SER A 799 14.72 -49.86 34.16
C SER A 799 15.29 -51.28 34.18
N GLY A 800 16.56 -51.44 33.82
CA GLY A 800 17.25 -52.72 33.91
C GLY A 800 18.51 -52.80 33.06
N HIS A 801 19.67 -52.75 33.72
CA HIS A 801 20.94 -53.30 33.26
C HIS A 801 20.77 -54.78 32.86
N ASP A 802 21.35 -55.22 31.73
CA ASP A 802 22.58 -56.03 31.70
C ASP A 802 22.84 -56.65 30.30
N GLN A 803 24.14 -56.61 29.96
CA GLN A 803 25.01 -57.37 29.04
C GLN A 803 24.52 -58.22 27.82
N PRO A 804 25.42 -58.44 26.82
CA PRO A 804 25.08 -58.92 25.49
C PRO A 804 25.37 -60.41 25.25
N SER A 805 24.51 -61.11 24.50
CA SER A 805 24.83 -62.35 23.78
C SER A 805 23.83 -62.52 22.62
N SER A 806 24.26 -62.41 21.36
CA SER A 806 24.81 -63.45 20.47
C SER A 806 23.74 -64.25 19.71
N ARG A 807 23.90 -64.28 18.37
CA ARG A 807 23.25 -65.17 17.36
C ARG A 807 21.78 -64.83 17.07
N GLY A 808 21.31 -64.69 15.83
CA GLY A 808 21.87 -64.89 14.50
C GLY A 808 20.76 -65.41 13.57
N ARG A 809 20.67 -64.86 12.34
CA ARG A 809 20.00 -65.44 11.13
C ARG A 809 18.47 -65.65 11.21
N ALA A 810 17.65 -65.57 10.17
CA ALA A 810 17.76 -65.26 8.75
C ALA A 810 16.31 -64.96 8.23
N ALA A 811 16.18 -64.06 7.26
CA ALA A 811 15.61 -64.27 5.91
C ALA A 811 14.08 -64.32 5.79
N GLY A 812 13.58 -63.51 4.85
CA GLY A 812 12.19 -63.37 4.41
C GLY A 812 12.07 -62.08 3.61
#